data_AF-A0A8C5G2G2-F1
#
_entry.id   AF-A0A8C5G2G2-F1
#
_cell.length_a   1.000
_cell.length_b   1.000
_cell.length_c   1.000
_cell.angle_alpha   90.00
_cell.angle_beta   90.00
_cell.angle_gamma   90.00
#
_symmetry.space_group_name_H-M   'P 1'
#
loop_
_entity.id
_entity.type
_entity.pdbx_description
1 polymer ?
#
loop_
_entity_poly.entity_id
_entity_poly.type
_entity_poly.pdbx_seq_one_letter_code
_entity_poly.pdbx_strand_id
1 'polypeptide(L)'
;MRVFLLAVLLSCSCAQAGCEPKVVNIGAVLSQKRYEQVFKDAVIQANHVFGRDKFRLTAISVTHKPNAIQMALSVCEDLISSQVYAILVSHPPQSNDHLTPTPVSYTAGFYRIPVVGLTTRMSIYSDKSIHLSFLRTVPPYSHQAHVWFDLMREFNWNHIILIVSDDHEGRAAQKRLETLLEERETKNKKRNYENLDQLSYDNKRGPKAEKVLQFSQETNLTALLLEAKELEARVIILSASEEDAAAVYKAARFLNMTGSGYVWLVGEREMSGKALSEAPDGVISLQLINGKNESAHINDAVAVVAQSIQELFEKENITEPPRGCVGNTNIWKTGPLFKRVLMSSKYPEGLTGRVEFNDDGDRKYAHYSILNYQKSRLIQVGIYNGTQVVMNNQRKIIWPGGETEKPQGFQMSTRLKIVTIHQEPFVYVKPTQPDGTCHEEMTLNGVLIKKVICTGPNETIPGRPIVPQCCYGFCIDLLIKLAMTMNFTYEVHLVADGKFGTQERVNNSNKKEWNGMMGELLGGLADMIVAPLTINNERAQYIEFSKPFKYQGLTILVKKEIPRSTLDSFMQPFQSTLWLLVGLSVHVVAVMLYLLDRFSPFGRFKVNSEEEEEDALTLSSAMWFSWGVLLNSGIGEGAPRSFSARILGMVWAGFAMIIVASYTANLAAFLVLDRPEERITGINDPRLRNPSDKFIYATVKQSSVDIYFRRQVELSTMYRHMEKHNYESAAEAIQAVRDNKLHAFIWDSAVLEFEASQKCDLVTTGELFFRSGFGIGMRKDSPWKQNVSLAILSSHENGFMEDLDKTWVRYQECDSRSNAPATLTFENMAGVFMLVAGGIAAGIFLIFIEIAYKRHKDARRKQMQLAFAAVNVWRKNLQSVPSNIKACWSEM
;
A
#
# COMPACT_ATOMS: atom_id res chain seq x y z
N MET A 1 -98.88 42.13 28.62
CA MET A 1 -98.12 42.80 29.71
C MET A 1 -97.90 41.80 30.84
N ARG A 2 -96.73 41.12 30.86
CA ARG A 2 -96.05 40.37 31.96
C ARG A 2 -95.20 39.16 31.51
N VAL A 3 -95.27 38.70 30.26
CA VAL A 3 -94.43 37.56 29.81
C VAL A 3 -93.30 37.97 28.84
N PHE A 4 -93.46 39.06 28.09
CA PHE A 4 -92.43 39.50 27.11
C PHE A 4 -91.27 40.34 27.70
N LEU A 5 -91.38 40.82 28.94
CA LEU A 5 -90.35 41.65 29.59
C LEU A 5 -89.33 40.85 30.42
N LEU A 6 -89.58 39.56 30.71
CA LEU A 6 -88.64 38.70 31.43
C LEU A 6 -87.61 38.01 30.52
N ALA A 7 -87.93 37.81 29.24
CA ALA A 7 -87.00 37.19 28.29
C ALA A 7 -85.84 38.11 27.88
N VAL A 8 -86.08 39.43 27.83
CA VAL A 8 -85.06 40.41 27.41
C VAL A 8 -84.07 40.74 28.53
N LEU A 9 -84.47 40.60 29.80
CA LEU A 9 -83.58 40.82 30.95
C LEU A 9 -82.66 39.63 31.24
N LEU A 10 -83.04 38.40 30.86
CA LEU A 10 -82.17 37.22 31.01
C LEU A 10 -81.13 37.06 29.88
N SER A 11 -81.35 37.67 28.71
CA SER A 11 -80.37 37.66 27.61
C SER A 11 -79.26 38.71 27.76
N CYS A 12 -79.36 39.63 28.72
CA CYS A 12 -78.38 40.71 28.90
C CYS A 12 -77.41 40.49 30.08
N SER A 13 -77.55 39.39 30.84
CA SER A 13 -76.69 39.08 32.00
C SER A 13 -75.59 38.04 31.72
N CYS A 14 -75.43 37.58 30.47
CA CYS A 14 -74.32 36.69 30.06
C CYS A 14 -73.27 37.39 29.18
N ALA A 15 -73.11 38.71 29.30
CA ALA A 15 -72.13 39.48 28.51
C ALA A 15 -70.98 40.08 29.34
N GLN A 16 -70.78 39.64 30.59
CA GLN A 16 -69.62 40.02 31.41
C GLN A 16 -69.12 38.84 32.26
N ALA A 17 -68.73 37.75 31.62
CA ALA A 17 -67.70 36.88 32.17
C ALA A 17 -66.45 37.10 31.31
N GLY A 18 -65.71 38.17 31.61
CA GLY A 18 -64.38 38.35 31.03
C GLY A 18 -63.53 37.15 31.42
N CYS A 19 -63.01 36.41 30.44
CA CYS A 19 -62.01 35.37 30.70
C CYS A 19 -60.82 36.03 31.41
N GLU A 20 -60.57 35.68 32.67
CA GLU A 20 -59.34 36.09 33.34
C GLU A 20 -58.13 35.51 32.59
N PRO A 21 -57.08 36.32 32.34
CA PRO A 21 -55.91 35.87 31.61
C PRO A 21 -55.16 34.80 32.40
N LYS A 22 -54.73 33.72 31.73
CA LYS A 22 -53.97 32.63 32.37
C LYS A 22 -52.62 33.16 32.88
N VAL A 23 -52.29 32.90 34.15
CA VAL A 23 -51.02 33.32 34.75
C VAL A 23 -49.91 32.33 34.37
N VAL A 24 -48.78 32.84 33.89
CA VAL A 24 -47.64 32.05 33.43
C VAL A 24 -46.37 32.49 34.17
N ASN A 25 -45.85 31.61 35.03
CA ASN A 25 -44.66 31.91 35.81
C ASN A 25 -43.37 31.65 35.00
N ILE A 26 -42.45 32.61 35.02
CA ILE A 26 -41.08 32.47 34.48
C ILE A 26 -40.10 32.54 35.64
N GLY A 27 -39.24 31.53 35.73
CA GLY A 27 -38.19 31.44 36.75
C GLY A 27 -36.88 32.07 36.28
N ALA A 28 -36.11 32.65 37.20
CA ALA A 28 -34.74 33.07 36.91
C ALA A 28 -33.79 32.78 38.09
N VAL A 29 -32.60 32.27 37.79
CA VAL A 29 -31.47 32.13 38.72
C VAL A 29 -30.41 33.14 38.32
N LEU A 30 -30.27 34.20 39.12
CA LEU A 30 -29.48 35.37 38.77
C LEU A 30 -28.24 35.53 39.66
N SER A 31 -27.19 36.15 39.11
CA SER A 31 -25.90 36.33 39.75
C SER A 31 -25.96 37.26 40.97
N GLN A 32 -26.75 38.33 40.87
CA GLN A 32 -26.87 39.39 41.87
C GLN A 32 -28.33 39.87 41.98
N LYS A 33 -28.73 40.34 43.17
CA LYS A 33 -30.09 40.85 43.42
C LYS A 33 -30.50 42.01 42.51
N ARG A 34 -29.55 42.85 42.07
CA ARG A 34 -29.85 43.95 41.13
C ARG A 34 -30.48 43.47 39.82
N TYR A 35 -30.10 42.28 39.35
CA TYR A 35 -30.62 41.71 38.12
C TYR A 35 -32.03 41.16 38.29
N GLU A 36 -32.49 40.89 39.52
CA GLU A 36 -33.88 40.50 39.77
C GLU A 36 -34.84 41.64 39.46
N GLN A 37 -34.46 42.89 39.76
CA GLN A 37 -35.26 44.06 39.37
C GLN A 37 -35.30 44.20 37.84
N VAL A 38 -34.14 44.09 37.18
CA VAL A 38 -34.06 44.11 35.70
C VAL A 38 -34.94 43.02 35.08
N PHE A 39 -34.93 41.81 35.64
CA PHE A 39 -35.77 40.71 35.18
C PHE A 39 -37.26 40.99 35.38
N LYS A 40 -37.66 41.55 36.52
CA LYS A 40 -39.07 41.95 36.77
C LYS A 40 -39.51 43.03 35.78
N ASP A 41 -38.68 44.04 35.55
CA ASP A 41 -38.96 45.12 34.61
C ASP A 41 -39.09 44.59 33.17
N ALA A 42 -38.21 43.66 32.77
CA ALA A 42 -38.27 43.00 31.48
C ALA A 42 -39.57 42.19 31.28
N VAL A 43 -40.04 41.49 32.32
CA VAL A 43 -41.31 40.74 32.28
C VAL A 43 -42.51 41.68 32.23
N ILE A 44 -42.47 42.82 32.93
CA ILE A 44 -43.50 43.86 32.84
C ILE A 44 -43.56 44.43 31.43
N GLN A 45 -42.40 44.74 30.84
CA GLN A 45 -42.31 45.21 29.46
C GLN A 45 -42.84 44.17 28.46
N ALA A 46 -42.49 42.90 28.64
CA ALA A 46 -43.00 41.80 27.81
C ALA A 46 -44.52 41.63 27.93
N ASN A 47 -45.10 41.83 29.12
CA ASN A 47 -46.55 41.85 29.30
C ASN A 47 -47.22 42.99 28.53
N HIS A 48 -46.60 44.17 28.46
CA HIS A 48 -47.15 45.27 27.66
C HIS A 48 -47.15 44.98 26.15
N VAL A 49 -46.14 44.25 25.67
CA VAL A 49 -45.98 43.95 24.23
C VAL A 49 -46.80 42.72 23.81
N PHE A 50 -46.69 41.62 24.55
CA PHE A 50 -47.26 40.31 24.20
C PHE A 50 -48.49 39.92 25.03
N GLY A 51 -48.60 40.46 26.25
CA GLY A 51 -49.69 40.19 27.18
C GLY A 51 -50.99 40.87 26.75
N ARG A 52 -51.70 40.24 25.82
CA ARG A 52 -53.12 40.51 25.53
C ARG A 52 -54.00 39.62 26.43
N ASP A 53 -55.33 39.77 26.38
CA ASP A 53 -56.36 39.14 27.23
C ASP A 53 -56.26 37.60 27.45
N LYS A 54 -55.34 36.89 26.77
CA LYS A 54 -55.14 35.44 26.86
C LYS A 54 -54.21 35.00 28.01
N PHE A 55 -53.14 35.73 28.31
CA PHE A 55 -52.17 35.32 29.35
C PHE A 55 -51.44 36.51 29.99
N ARG A 56 -50.94 36.31 31.21
CA ARG A 56 -50.14 37.28 31.96
C ARG A 56 -48.89 36.61 32.53
N LEU A 57 -47.72 37.13 32.21
CA LEU A 57 -46.42 36.64 32.69
C LEU A 57 -46.12 37.17 34.10
N THR A 58 -45.58 36.31 34.95
CA THR A 58 -45.16 36.62 36.33
C THR A 58 -43.72 36.19 36.55
N ALA A 59 -42.94 37.04 37.21
CA ALA A 59 -41.50 36.84 37.40
C ALA A 59 -41.20 36.26 38.78
N ILE A 60 -40.50 35.12 38.82
CA ILE A 60 -40.02 34.48 40.05
C ILE A 60 -38.50 34.34 39.94
N SER A 61 -37.76 34.84 40.92
CA SER A 61 -36.29 34.86 40.84
C SER A 61 -35.64 34.40 42.14
N VAL A 62 -34.49 33.76 41.99
CA VAL A 62 -33.63 33.29 43.08
C VAL A 62 -32.19 33.74 42.82
N THR A 63 -31.49 34.19 43.85
CA THR A 63 -30.05 34.44 43.77
C THR A 63 -29.24 33.16 43.77
N HIS A 64 -28.22 33.09 42.93
CA HIS A 64 -27.30 31.95 42.86
C HIS A 64 -26.72 31.56 44.24
N LYS A 65 -26.65 30.26 44.52
CA LYS A 65 -26.05 29.68 45.76
C LYS A 65 -24.70 29.03 45.45
N PRO A 66 -23.69 29.13 46.34
CA PRO A 66 -22.35 28.59 46.07
C PRO A 66 -22.32 27.05 46.01
N ASN A 67 -23.14 26.37 46.81
CA ASN A 67 -23.23 24.91 46.80
C ASN A 67 -24.26 24.45 45.75
N ALA A 68 -23.83 23.60 44.81
CA ALA A 68 -24.66 23.06 43.74
C ALA A 68 -25.90 22.29 44.24
N ILE A 69 -25.78 21.58 45.37
CA ILE A 69 -26.90 20.83 45.97
C ILE A 69 -27.96 21.80 46.50
N GLN A 70 -27.54 22.85 47.20
CA GLN A 70 -28.44 23.90 47.68
C GLN A 70 -29.11 24.63 46.52
N MET A 71 -28.38 24.83 45.42
CA MET A 71 -28.95 25.42 44.21
C MET A 71 -30.03 24.53 43.59
N ALA A 72 -29.79 23.21 43.49
CA ALA A 72 -30.79 22.27 42.99
C ALA A 72 -32.05 22.21 43.89
N LEU A 73 -31.88 22.24 45.21
CA LEU A 73 -32.99 22.29 46.16
C LEU A 73 -33.81 23.57 46.02
N SER A 74 -33.16 24.73 45.94
CA SER A 74 -33.82 26.02 45.75
C SER A 74 -34.57 26.10 44.40
N VAL A 75 -34.04 25.50 43.34
CA VAL A 75 -34.79 25.36 42.06
C VAL A 75 -36.07 24.53 42.26
N CYS A 76 -36.00 23.44 43.03
CA CYS A 76 -37.16 22.60 43.30
C CYS A 76 -38.21 23.28 44.19
N GLU A 77 -37.77 23.91 45.28
CA GLU A 77 -38.64 24.49 46.31
C GLU A 77 -39.16 25.88 45.96
N ASP A 78 -38.36 26.71 45.30
CA ASP A 78 -38.74 28.11 45.02
C ASP A 78 -39.26 28.31 43.59
N LEU A 79 -38.67 27.61 42.59
CA LEU A 79 -39.06 27.78 41.18
C LEU A 79 -40.10 26.76 40.72
N ILE A 80 -39.82 25.45 40.85
CA ILE A 80 -40.70 24.39 40.32
C ILE A 80 -42.01 24.31 41.13
N SER A 81 -41.99 24.59 42.44
CA SER A 81 -43.21 24.71 43.26
C SER A 81 -44.20 25.72 42.69
N SER A 82 -43.69 26.78 42.06
CA SER A 82 -44.46 27.86 41.45
C SER A 82 -44.84 27.59 39.99
N GLN A 83 -44.71 26.37 39.47
CA GLN A 83 -45.14 26.01 38.10
C GLN A 83 -44.49 26.87 37.01
N VAL A 84 -43.16 27.03 37.05
CA VAL A 84 -42.42 27.78 36.03
C VAL A 84 -42.41 27.09 34.67
N TYR A 85 -42.62 27.86 33.59
CA TYR A 85 -42.64 27.36 32.21
C TYR A 85 -41.23 27.35 31.58
N ALA A 86 -40.38 28.28 31.97
CA ALA A 86 -38.98 28.36 31.57
C ALA A 86 -38.13 28.90 32.73
N ILE A 87 -36.85 28.55 32.75
CA ILE A 87 -35.89 29.04 33.75
C ILE A 87 -34.73 29.75 33.05
N LEU A 88 -34.51 31.02 33.36
CA LEU A 88 -33.33 31.76 32.92
C LEU A 88 -32.19 31.54 33.92
N VAL A 89 -30.96 31.34 33.45
CA VAL A 89 -29.81 31.11 34.35
C VAL A 89 -28.62 31.94 33.91
N SER A 90 -28.08 32.74 34.83
CA SER A 90 -26.80 33.44 34.67
C SER A 90 -25.69 32.75 35.47
N HIS A 91 -24.49 32.76 34.93
CA HIS A 91 -23.26 32.39 35.63
C HIS A 91 -22.80 33.52 36.58
N PRO A 92 -22.47 33.23 37.85
CA PRO A 92 -21.99 34.24 38.80
C PRO A 92 -20.54 34.66 38.48
N PRO A 93 -20.19 35.95 38.68
CA PRO A 93 -18.88 36.48 38.28
C PRO A 93 -17.69 36.07 39.17
N GLN A 94 -17.92 35.44 40.32
CA GLN A 94 -16.89 35.11 41.31
C GLN A 94 -16.51 33.62 41.38
N SER A 95 -17.15 32.73 40.61
CA SER A 95 -16.85 31.30 40.68
C SER A 95 -15.66 30.95 39.79
N ASN A 96 -14.59 30.43 40.41
CA ASN A 96 -13.54 29.69 39.69
C ASN A 96 -14.09 28.41 39.03
N ASP A 97 -15.24 27.91 39.50
CA ASP A 97 -15.91 26.73 38.93
C ASP A 97 -16.66 27.07 37.64
N HIS A 98 -16.20 26.54 36.52
CA HIS A 98 -16.77 26.80 35.19
C HIS A 98 -18.15 26.14 34.94
N LEU A 99 -18.68 25.35 35.88
CA LEU A 99 -19.87 24.52 35.71
C LEU A 99 -21.08 24.93 36.57
N THR A 100 -21.13 26.14 37.11
CA THR A 100 -22.18 26.55 38.05
C THR A 100 -23.65 26.42 37.58
N PRO A 101 -24.01 26.53 36.28
CA PRO A 101 -25.39 26.31 35.83
C PRO A 101 -25.83 24.83 35.72
N THR A 102 -24.90 23.88 35.86
CA THR A 102 -25.19 22.44 35.70
C THR A 102 -26.33 21.91 36.59
N PRO A 103 -26.42 22.19 37.91
CA PRO A 103 -27.50 21.67 38.74
C PRO A 103 -28.88 22.12 38.25
N VAL A 104 -29.01 23.37 37.82
CA VAL A 104 -30.29 23.91 37.31
C VAL A 104 -30.71 23.20 36.02
N SER A 105 -29.76 22.96 35.12
CA SER A 105 -29.99 22.23 33.87
C SER A 105 -30.48 20.80 34.11
N TYR A 106 -29.86 20.07 35.05
CA TYR A 106 -30.27 18.71 35.39
C TYR A 106 -31.65 18.65 36.07
N THR A 107 -31.89 19.50 37.08
CA THR A 107 -33.16 19.53 37.81
C THR A 107 -34.34 19.88 36.90
N ALA A 108 -34.19 20.91 36.06
CA ALA A 108 -35.22 21.29 35.08
C ALA A 108 -35.33 20.26 33.94
N GLY A 109 -34.22 19.65 33.54
CA GLY A 109 -34.13 18.64 32.49
C GLY A 109 -34.88 17.34 32.80
N PHE A 110 -35.02 16.99 34.08
CA PHE A 110 -35.85 15.86 34.52
C PHE A 110 -37.32 16.05 34.10
N TYR A 111 -37.88 17.23 34.34
CA TYR A 111 -39.25 17.57 33.97
C TYR A 111 -39.40 18.08 32.54
N ARG A 112 -38.31 18.19 31.77
CA ARG A 112 -38.28 18.78 30.41
C ARG A 112 -38.69 20.26 30.37
N ILE A 113 -38.45 21.00 31.46
CA ILE A 113 -38.65 22.45 31.50
C ILE A 113 -37.47 23.13 30.79
N PRO A 114 -37.71 23.96 29.75
CA PRO A 114 -36.63 24.66 29.05
C PRO A 114 -35.82 25.59 29.96
N VAL A 115 -34.50 25.54 29.81
CA VAL A 115 -33.55 26.40 30.52
C VAL A 115 -32.84 27.29 29.51
N VAL A 116 -32.81 28.60 29.76
CA VAL A 116 -32.13 29.58 28.89
C VAL A 116 -30.93 30.18 29.62
N GLY A 117 -29.73 29.76 29.22
CA GLY A 117 -28.46 30.28 29.73
C GLY A 117 -28.14 31.67 29.16
N LEU A 118 -27.81 32.61 30.05
CA LEU A 118 -27.56 34.01 29.69
C LEU A 118 -26.08 34.31 29.46
N THR A 119 -25.19 33.77 30.30
CA THR A 119 -23.76 34.10 30.29
C THR A 119 -22.83 32.89 30.16
N THR A 120 -23.36 31.67 30.23
CA THR A 120 -22.53 30.47 30.14
C THR A 120 -22.14 30.12 28.72
N ARG A 121 -20.84 29.93 28.49
CA ARG A 121 -20.26 29.70 27.16
C ARG A 121 -19.51 28.37 27.04
N MET A 122 -19.60 27.52 28.07
CA MET A 122 -18.98 26.19 28.04
C MET A 122 -19.67 25.30 26.99
N SER A 123 -18.88 24.60 26.18
CA SER A 123 -19.40 23.76 25.08
C SER A 123 -20.08 22.48 25.55
N ILE A 124 -19.94 22.09 26.82
CA ILE A 124 -20.62 20.90 27.38
C ILE A 124 -22.15 21.00 27.32
N TYR A 125 -22.71 22.22 27.41
CA TYR A 125 -24.16 22.44 27.38
C TYR A 125 -24.79 22.31 25.98
N SER A 126 -23.96 22.22 24.93
CA SER A 126 -24.44 21.98 23.56
C SER A 126 -24.89 20.52 23.39
N ASP A 127 -24.31 19.59 24.16
CA ASP A 127 -24.64 18.16 24.05
C ASP A 127 -26.05 17.86 24.58
N LYS A 128 -26.95 17.50 23.67
CA LYS A 128 -28.35 17.19 23.97
C LYS A 128 -28.57 15.82 24.58
N SER A 129 -27.57 14.94 24.58
CA SER A 129 -27.63 13.69 25.33
C SER A 129 -27.56 13.94 26.85
N ILE A 130 -26.80 14.95 27.26
CA ILE A 130 -26.60 15.33 28.67
C ILE A 130 -27.60 16.42 29.08
N HIS A 131 -27.64 17.53 28.34
CA HIS A 131 -28.41 18.73 28.68
C HIS A 131 -29.56 18.95 27.70
N LEU A 132 -30.56 18.07 27.75
CA LEU A 132 -31.66 18.06 26.77
C LEU A 132 -32.48 19.35 26.75
N SER A 133 -32.74 19.99 27.89
CA SER A 133 -33.61 21.17 27.99
C SER A 133 -32.88 22.51 27.86
N PHE A 134 -31.57 22.50 27.68
CA PHE A 134 -30.75 23.71 27.71
C PHE A 134 -30.73 24.44 26.37
N LEU A 135 -30.90 25.75 26.40
CA LEU A 135 -30.69 26.71 25.31
C LEU A 135 -29.86 27.88 25.86
N ARG A 136 -29.29 28.73 25.00
CA ARG A 136 -28.54 29.90 25.46
C ARG A 136 -28.51 31.07 24.49
N THR A 137 -28.54 32.27 25.04
CA THR A 137 -28.47 33.55 24.29
C THR A 137 -27.05 33.98 23.96
N VAL A 138 -26.04 33.24 24.44
CA VAL A 138 -24.63 33.42 24.09
C VAL A 138 -24.10 32.17 23.39
N PRO A 139 -23.30 32.31 22.32
CA PRO A 139 -22.69 31.16 21.68
C PRO A 139 -21.57 30.54 22.55
N PRO A 140 -21.33 29.22 22.43
CA PRO A 140 -20.21 28.57 23.10
C PRO A 140 -18.84 29.05 22.62
N TYR A 141 -17.78 28.72 23.36
CA TYR A 141 -16.40 28.98 22.92
C TYR A 141 -16.06 28.17 21.65
N SER A 142 -16.51 26.92 21.51
CA SER A 142 -16.37 26.15 20.25
C SER A 142 -16.95 26.85 19.01
N HIS A 143 -17.95 27.73 19.17
CA HIS A 143 -18.51 28.50 18.06
C HIS A 143 -17.53 29.57 17.51
N GLN A 144 -16.50 29.93 18.28
CA GLN A 144 -15.44 30.83 17.82
C GLN A 144 -14.66 30.27 16.62
N ALA A 145 -14.70 28.94 16.42
CA ALA A 145 -14.13 28.29 15.24
C ALA A 145 -14.70 28.81 13.91
N HIS A 146 -15.95 29.29 13.88
CA HIS A 146 -16.51 29.98 12.70
C HIS A 146 -15.76 31.26 12.36
N VAL A 147 -15.41 32.04 13.39
CA VAL A 147 -14.70 33.30 13.21
C VAL A 147 -13.26 33.04 12.78
N TRP A 148 -12.58 32.06 13.38
CA TRP A 148 -11.27 31.62 12.91
C TRP A 148 -11.32 31.17 11.45
N PHE A 149 -12.36 30.41 11.08
CA PHE A 149 -12.55 29.95 9.71
C PHE A 149 -12.72 31.09 8.70
N ASP A 150 -13.54 32.09 9.01
CA ASP A 150 -13.70 33.24 8.12
C ASP A 150 -12.48 34.19 8.14
N LEU A 151 -11.74 34.28 9.26
CA LEU A 151 -10.45 34.99 9.31
C LEU A 151 -9.42 34.34 8.38
N MET A 152 -9.31 33.00 8.40
CA MET A 152 -8.42 32.28 7.49
C MET A 152 -8.74 32.57 6.02
N ARG A 153 -10.03 32.70 5.69
CA ARG A 153 -10.48 33.04 4.34
C ARG A 153 -10.15 34.47 3.96
N GLU A 154 -10.37 35.42 4.86
CA GLU A 154 -10.03 36.82 4.63
C GLU A 154 -8.53 36.99 4.35
N PHE A 155 -7.71 36.19 5.05
CA PHE A 155 -6.26 36.22 4.91
C PHE A 155 -5.68 35.21 3.91
N ASN A 156 -6.48 34.38 3.25
CA ASN A 156 -6.04 33.31 2.34
C ASN A 156 -4.99 32.36 2.96
N TRP A 157 -5.13 32.04 4.25
CA TRP A 157 -4.27 31.05 4.90
C TRP A 157 -4.85 29.65 4.73
N ASN A 158 -4.12 28.80 3.99
CA ASN A 158 -4.61 27.47 3.64
C ASN A 158 -4.09 26.36 4.56
N HIS A 159 -2.99 26.61 5.28
CA HIS A 159 -2.35 25.63 6.16
C HIS A 159 -2.31 26.17 7.58
N ILE A 160 -2.87 25.42 8.52
CA ILE A 160 -2.89 25.77 9.94
C ILE A 160 -2.44 24.62 10.83
N ILE A 161 -1.95 24.99 12.01
CA ILE A 161 -1.68 24.10 13.14
C ILE A 161 -2.76 24.39 14.18
N LEU A 162 -3.48 23.35 14.60
CA LEU A 162 -4.46 23.46 15.67
C LEU A 162 -3.88 22.86 16.96
N ILE A 163 -3.78 23.67 18.01
CA ILE A 163 -3.35 23.25 19.34
C ILE A 163 -4.56 23.35 20.28
N VAL A 164 -4.98 22.22 20.83
CA VAL A 164 -6.15 22.14 21.72
C VAL A 164 -5.81 21.41 23.00
N SER A 165 -6.39 21.87 24.11
CA SER A 165 -6.40 21.10 25.36
C SER A 165 -7.23 19.82 25.19
N ASP A 166 -6.81 18.73 25.83
CA ASP A 166 -7.57 17.47 25.90
C ASP A 166 -8.70 17.53 26.93
N ASP A 167 -9.53 18.57 26.82
CA ASP A 167 -10.75 18.74 27.59
C ASP A 167 -11.98 18.70 26.67
N HIS A 168 -13.18 18.76 27.24
CA HIS A 168 -14.41 18.78 26.44
C HIS A 168 -14.48 20.03 25.55
N GLU A 169 -13.91 21.16 25.99
CA GLU A 169 -13.92 22.40 25.22
C GLU A 169 -13.00 22.32 23.99
N GLY A 170 -11.75 21.89 24.17
CA GLY A 170 -10.79 21.74 23.09
C GLY A 170 -11.24 20.73 22.05
N ARG A 171 -11.79 19.57 22.48
CA ARG A 171 -12.38 18.58 21.56
C ARG A 171 -13.61 19.10 20.82
N ALA A 172 -14.46 19.89 21.47
CA ALA A 172 -15.61 20.51 20.82
C ALA A 172 -15.17 21.56 19.79
N ALA A 173 -14.15 22.38 20.10
CA ALA A 173 -13.57 23.35 19.19
C ALA A 173 -12.91 22.67 17.98
N GLN A 174 -12.13 21.60 18.21
CA GLN A 174 -11.54 20.76 17.16
C GLN A 174 -12.62 20.21 16.24
N LYS A 175 -13.61 19.49 16.78
CA LYS A 175 -14.71 18.89 16.01
C LYS A 175 -15.45 19.96 15.21
N ARG A 176 -15.69 21.13 15.81
CA ARG A 176 -16.38 22.22 15.12
C ARG A 176 -15.57 22.75 13.95
N LEU A 177 -14.27 22.97 14.13
CA LEU A 177 -13.39 23.43 13.06
C LEU A 177 -13.30 22.38 11.94
N GLU A 178 -13.10 21.11 12.27
CA GLU A 178 -13.06 19.99 11.31
C GLU A 178 -14.35 19.92 10.47
N THR A 179 -15.53 20.01 11.10
CA THR A 179 -16.81 20.02 10.35
C THR A 179 -16.89 21.18 9.34
N LEU A 180 -16.33 22.35 9.67
CA LEU A 180 -16.33 23.50 8.76
C LEU A 180 -15.37 23.32 7.58
N LEU A 181 -14.25 22.65 7.81
CA LEU A 181 -13.30 22.30 6.76
C LEU A 181 -13.92 21.26 5.80
N GLU A 182 -14.61 20.24 6.32
CA GLU A 182 -15.26 19.17 5.54
C GLU A 182 -16.50 19.61 4.74
N GLU A 183 -17.42 20.35 5.36
CA GLU A 183 -18.68 20.80 4.72
C GLU A 183 -18.42 21.60 3.44
N ARG A 184 -17.28 22.29 3.36
CA ARG A 184 -16.92 23.11 2.21
C ARG A 184 -16.21 22.33 1.12
N GLU A 185 -15.36 21.36 1.47
CA GLU A 185 -14.81 20.43 0.48
C GLU A 185 -15.92 19.70 -0.28
N THR A 186 -16.98 19.28 0.43
CA THR A 186 -18.12 18.57 -0.16
C THR A 186 -19.02 19.48 -1.01
N LYS A 187 -19.28 20.72 -0.58
CA LYS A 187 -20.02 21.71 -1.42
C LYS A 187 -19.25 22.08 -2.69
N ASN A 188 -17.93 22.23 -2.60
CA ASN A 188 -17.09 22.45 -3.78
C ASN A 188 -17.10 21.24 -4.72
N LYS A 189 -17.07 20.00 -4.20
CA LYS A 189 -17.22 18.77 -5.01
C LYS A 189 -18.58 18.68 -5.72
N LYS A 190 -19.70 19.00 -5.04
CA LYS A 190 -21.05 18.93 -5.62
C LYS A 190 -21.29 19.99 -6.71
N ARG A 191 -20.82 21.23 -6.51
CA ARG A 191 -20.98 22.31 -7.50
C ARG A 191 -20.14 22.07 -8.77
N ASN A 192 -19.08 21.28 -8.66
CA ASN A 192 -18.16 21.00 -9.76
C ASN A 192 -18.52 19.75 -10.58
N TYR A 193 -19.54 18.97 -10.19
CA TYR A 193 -20.04 17.89 -11.03
C TYR A 193 -20.91 18.40 -12.21
N GLU A 194 -21.26 19.69 -12.21
CA GLU A 194 -22.05 20.34 -13.26
C GLU A 194 -21.20 21.14 -14.28
N ASN A 195 -19.90 21.38 -14.03
CA ASN A 195 -19.03 22.11 -14.97
C ASN A 195 -17.74 21.33 -15.25
N LEU A 196 -17.66 20.79 -16.47
CA LEU A 196 -16.64 19.87 -16.96
C LEU A 196 -15.40 20.61 -17.50
N ASP A 197 -14.80 21.53 -16.72
CA ASP A 197 -13.52 22.16 -17.08
C ASP A 197 -12.46 21.90 -16.00
N GLN A 198 -11.57 20.97 -16.33
CA GLN A 198 -10.61 20.33 -15.42
C GLN A 198 -9.29 21.11 -15.25
N LEU A 199 -9.19 22.33 -15.79
CA LEU A 199 -7.96 23.12 -15.85
C LEU A 199 -7.89 24.31 -14.86
N SER A 200 -8.92 24.54 -14.05
CA SER A 200 -8.91 25.59 -12.99
C SER A 200 -9.03 24.97 -11.58
N TYR A 201 -8.33 23.86 -11.33
CA TYR A 201 -8.42 23.12 -10.07
C TYR A 201 -7.64 23.76 -8.90
N ASP A 202 -6.70 24.69 -9.16
CA ASP A 202 -5.77 25.17 -8.12
C ASP A 202 -6.17 26.46 -7.39
N ASN A 203 -7.07 27.28 -7.94
CA ASN A 203 -7.27 28.65 -7.40
C ASN A 203 -8.28 28.79 -6.24
N LYS A 204 -8.90 27.72 -5.73
CA LYS A 204 -9.81 27.79 -4.57
C LYS A 204 -9.75 26.55 -3.67
N ARG A 205 -8.55 26.09 -3.29
CA ARG A 205 -8.43 25.15 -2.15
C ARG A 205 -8.85 25.89 -0.88
N GLY A 206 -9.77 25.28 -0.13
CA GLY A 206 -10.15 25.81 1.19
C GLY A 206 -9.02 25.60 2.20
N PRO A 207 -9.10 26.27 3.37
CA PRO A 207 -8.16 26.02 4.46
C PRO A 207 -8.22 24.56 4.90
N LYS A 208 -7.08 24.02 5.34
CA LYS A 208 -6.93 22.68 5.91
C LYS A 208 -6.03 22.73 7.14
N ALA A 209 -6.33 21.86 8.11
CA ALA A 209 -5.43 21.63 9.23
C ALA A 209 -4.32 20.67 8.80
N GLU A 210 -3.07 21.09 8.94
CA GLU A 210 -1.90 20.24 8.67
C GLU A 210 -1.76 19.18 9.76
N LYS A 211 -1.88 19.61 11.02
CA LYS A 211 -1.86 18.72 12.19
C LYS A 211 -2.68 19.29 13.33
N VAL A 212 -3.29 18.39 14.09
CA VAL A 212 -3.95 18.70 15.37
C VAL A 212 -3.10 18.14 16.49
N LEU A 213 -2.66 19.02 17.38
CA LEU A 213 -1.83 18.70 18.55
C LEU A 213 -2.69 18.82 19.80
N GLN A 214 -2.95 17.69 20.44
CA GLN A 214 -3.70 17.61 21.70
C GLN A 214 -2.72 17.57 22.86
N PHE A 215 -3.00 18.33 23.92
CA PHE A 215 -2.14 18.39 25.10
C PHE A 215 -2.95 18.32 26.40
N SER A 216 -2.36 17.71 27.43
CA SER A 216 -2.91 17.62 28.79
C SER A 216 -1.93 18.20 29.81
N GLN A 217 -2.32 18.32 31.07
CA GLN A 217 -1.47 18.89 32.13
C GLN A 217 -0.15 18.13 32.34
N GLU A 218 -0.08 16.85 31.97
CA GLU A 218 1.10 15.99 32.12
C GLU A 218 2.05 16.07 30.91
N THR A 219 1.61 16.65 29.80
CA THR A 219 2.40 16.68 28.56
C THR A 219 3.54 17.71 28.63
N ASN A 220 4.72 17.33 28.14
CA ASN A 220 5.83 18.28 28.00
C ASN A 220 5.58 19.20 26.80
N LEU A 221 5.03 20.39 27.06
CA LEU A 221 4.69 21.40 26.06
C LEU A 221 5.87 21.79 25.16
N THR A 222 7.11 21.72 25.66
CA THR A 222 8.28 22.08 24.84
C THR A 222 8.55 21.07 23.73
N ALA A 223 8.34 19.77 23.98
CA ALA A 223 8.49 18.73 22.97
C ALA A 223 7.38 18.83 21.91
N LEU A 224 6.13 19.06 22.36
CA LEU A 224 4.98 19.25 21.48
C LEU A 224 5.18 20.45 20.53
N LEU A 225 5.66 21.57 21.05
CA LEU A 225 5.92 22.77 20.25
C LEU A 225 7.15 22.62 19.35
N LEU A 226 8.13 21.80 19.72
CA LEU A 226 9.25 21.46 18.84
C LEU A 226 8.77 20.67 17.62
N GLU A 227 7.87 19.70 17.82
CA GLU A 227 7.18 19.01 16.73
C GLU A 227 6.37 19.98 15.86
N ALA A 228 5.63 20.91 16.48
CA ALA A 228 4.88 21.94 15.75
C ALA A 228 5.78 22.85 14.90
N LYS A 229 7.01 23.14 15.38
CA LYS A 229 7.99 23.98 14.69
C LYS A 229 8.56 23.31 13.43
N GLU A 230 8.62 21.99 13.39
CA GLU A 230 9.07 21.22 12.22
C GLU A 230 8.05 21.20 11.08
N LEU A 231 6.78 21.52 11.35
CA LEU A 231 5.71 21.59 10.34
C LEU A 231 5.90 22.77 9.37
N GLU A 232 5.22 22.74 8.22
CA GLU A 232 5.33 23.79 7.19
C GLU A 232 4.45 25.01 7.48
N ALA A 233 3.29 24.79 8.13
CA ALA A 233 2.39 25.85 8.54
C ALA A 233 3.01 26.77 9.61
N ARG A 234 2.65 28.05 9.54
CA ARG A 234 3.07 29.09 10.48
C ARG A 234 1.91 29.80 11.17
N VAL A 235 0.68 29.48 10.77
CA VAL A 235 -0.54 29.93 11.43
C VAL A 235 -0.94 28.91 12.49
N ILE A 236 -0.95 29.35 13.74
CA ILE A 236 -1.25 28.54 14.91
C ILE A 236 -2.56 29.01 15.52
N ILE A 237 -3.49 28.08 15.71
CA ILE A 237 -4.74 28.30 16.44
C ILE A 237 -4.63 27.63 17.80
N LEU A 238 -4.81 28.39 18.87
CA LEU A 238 -4.80 27.89 20.24
C LEU A 238 -6.19 28.00 20.87
N SER A 239 -6.69 26.88 21.39
CA SER A 239 -7.87 26.81 22.24
C SER A 239 -7.52 26.08 23.52
N ALA A 240 -7.54 26.78 24.65
CA ALA A 240 -7.07 26.27 25.93
C ALA A 240 -7.75 26.96 27.13
N SER A 241 -7.48 26.48 28.34
CA SER A 241 -7.83 27.20 29.56
C SER A 241 -6.93 28.44 29.76
N GLU A 242 -7.30 29.33 30.66
CA GLU A 242 -6.51 30.54 30.95
C GLU A 242 -5.10 30.20 31.48
N GLU A 243 -5.01 29.20 32.35
CA GLU A 243 -3.72 28.81 32.95
C GLU A 243 -2.84 28.07 31.93
N ASP A 244 -3.45 27.21 31.13
CA ASP A 244 -2.75 26.47 30.06
C ASP A 244 -2.23 27.42 28.97
N ALA A 245 -3.00 28.43 28.59
CA ALA A 245 -2.59 29.42 27.60
C ALA A 245 -1.33 30.18 28.06
N ALA A 246 -1.25 30.57 29.34
CA ALA A 246 -0.06 31.20 29.90
C ALA A 246 1.18 30.29 29.82
N ALA A 247 1.02 28.99 30.10
CA ALA A 247 2.10 28.02 29.98
C ALA A 247 2.55 27.83 28.51
N VAL A 248 1.61 27.76 27.57
CA VAL A 248 1.88 27.66 26.14
C VAL A 248 2.64 28.89 25.63
N TYR A 249 2.24 30.11 26.00
CA TYR A 249 2.95 31.32 25.58
C TYR A 249 4.40 31.36 26.09
N LYS A 250 4.63 30.94 27.34
CA LYS A 250 5.99 30.86 27.90
C LYS A 250 6.87 29.88 27.13
N ALA A 251 6.34 28.71 26.79
CA ALA A 251 7.05 27.70 26.00
C ALA A 251 7.27 28.15 24.54
N ALA A 252 6.28 28.80 23.92
CA ALA A 252 6.37 29.34 22.57
C ALA A 252 7.44 30.44 22.46
N ARG A 253 7.56 31.29 23.50
CA ARG A 253 8.61 32.31 23.59
C ARG A 253 9.99 31.68 23.72
N PHE A 254 10.14 30.61 24.49
CA PHE A 254 11.41 29.87 24.61
C PHE A 254 11.86 29.26 23.27
N LEU A 255 10.92 28.82 22.43
CA LEU A 255 11.21 28.21 21.12
C LEU A 255 11.26 29.23 19.96
N ASN A 256 11.14 30.53 20.25
CA ASN A 256 11.05 31.63 19.28
C ASN A 256 9.88 31.50 18.29
N MET A 257 8.78 30.86 18.68
CA MET A 257 7.56 30.75 17.86
C MET A 257 6.68 32.00 17.91
N THR A 258 7.12 33.04 18.64
CA THR A 258 6.49 34.37 18.71
C THR A 258 7.23 35.40 17.85
N GLY A 259 8.20 34.95 17.05
CA GLY A 259 8.97 35.80 16.13
C GLY A 259 8.23 36.12 14.84
N SER A 260 8.94 36.76 13.91
CA SER A 260 8.42 37.06 12.56
C SER A 260 8.01 35.80 11.81
N GLY A 261 7.03 35.95 10.91
CA GLY A 261 6.49 34.86 10.09
C GLY A 261 5.48 33.93 10.78
N TYR A 262 5.42 33.91 12.12
CA TYR A 262 4.37 33.17 12.86
C TYR A 262 3.13 34.01 13.08
N VAL A 263 1.96 33.36 13.09
CA VAL A 263 0.68 33.98 13.40
C VAL A 263 -0.03 33.18 14.47
N TRP A 264 -0.54 33.86 15.48
CA TRP A 264 -1.31 33.25 16.56
C TRP A 264 -2.75 33.77 16.53
N LEU A 265 -3.69 32.84 16.33
CA LEU A 265 -5.12 33.07 16.46
C LEU A 265 -5.59 32.39 17.75
N VAL A 266 -6.19 33.16 18.65
CA VAL A 266 -6.60 32.64 19.95
C VAL A 266 -8.06 32.99 20.25
N GLY A 267 -8.66 32.23 21.17
CA GLY A 267 -9.99 32.51 21.65
C GLY A 267 -10.06 33.68 22.63
N GLU A 268 -11.21 33.80 23.29
CA GLU A 268 -11.44 34.86 24.27
C GLU A 268 -10.81 34.57 25.64
N ARG A 269 -10.69 33.30 26.03
CA ARG A 269 -10.20 32.90 27.37
C ARG A 269 -8.68 33.01 27.48
N GLU A 270 -8.03 32.79 26.36
CA GLU A 270 -6.58 32.78 26.18
C GLU A 270 -5.98 34.19 26.22
N MET A 271 -6.82 35.22 26.33
CA MET A 271 -6.44 36.64 26.45
C MET A 271 -7.07 37.33 27.67
N SER A 272 -7.46 36.55 28.70
CA SER A 272 -7.91 37.07 29.99
C SER A 272 -6.96 36.70 31.14
N GLY A 273 -7.07 37.42 32.26
CA GLY A 273 -6.36 37.14 33.51
C GLY A 273 -4.85 36.89 33.35
N LYS A 274 -4.35 35.74 33.82
CA LYS A 274 -2.92 35.37 33.79
C LYS A 274 -2.38 35.20 32.36
N ALA A 275 -3.22 34.79 31.41
CA ALA A 275 -2.78 34.59 30.02
C ALA A 275 -2.43 35.93 29.35
N LEU A 276 -3.15 37.01 29.68
CA LEU A 276 -2.92 38.34 29.12
C LEU A 276 -1.54 38.91 29.48
N SER A 277 -1.02 38.62 30.68
CA SER A 277 0.31 39.10 31.08
C SER A 277 1.46 38.42 30.34
N GLU A 278 1.25 37.20 29.86
CA GLU A 278 2.25 36.40 29.15
C GLU A 278 2.04 36.41 27.62
N ALA A 279 0.98 37.05 27.13
CA ALA A 279 0.61 37.05 25.72
C ALA A 279 1.68 37.74 24.84
N PRO A 280 2.09 37.13 23.70
CA PRO A 280 3.03 37.75 22.78
C PRO A 280 2.38 38.87 21.96
N ASP A 281 3.19 39.86 21.54
CA ASP A 281 2.75 40.94 20.65
C ASP A 281 2.31 40.40 19.28
N GLY A 282 1.26 40.99 18.72
CA GLY A 282 0.72 40.65 17.40
C GLY A 282 -0.25 39.45 17.37
N VAL A 283 -0.62 38.92 18.54
CA VAL A 283 -1.67 37.89 18.66
C VAL A 283 -3.03 38.49 18.27
N ILE A 284 -3.78 37.74 17.48
CA ILE A 284 -5.17 38.07 17.15
C ILE A 284 -6.10 37.26 18.05
N SER A 285 -6.97 37.95 18.77
CA SER A 285 -7.94 37.36 19.67
C SER A 285 -9.36 37.76 19.36
N LEU A 286 -10.30 36.99 19.90
CA LEU A 286 -11.72 37.20 19.71
C LEU A 286 -12.37 37.64 21.01
N GLN A 287 -13.32 38.57 20.92
CA GLN A 287 -14.15 38.95 22.05
C GLN A 287 -15.61 39.06 21.64
N LEU A 288 -16.50 38.38 22.36
CA LEU A 288 -17.94 38.46 22.11
C LEU A 288 -18.50 39.83 22.50
N ILE A 289 -19.21 40.49 21.58
CA ILE A 289 -19.90 41.75 21.86
C ILE A 289 -21.08 41.47 22.80
N ASN A 290 -21.21 42.28 23.86
CA ASN A 290 -22.23 42.13 24.91
C ASN A 290 -22.18 40.79 25.69
N GLY A 291 -21.11 39.99 25.58
CA GLY A 291 -21.03 38.68 26.25
C GLY A 291 -21.12 38.75 27.79
N LYS A 292 -20.62 39.84 28.40
CA LYS A 292 -20.65 40.07 29.86
C LYS A 292 -21.88 40.87 30.33
N ASN A 293 -22.69 41.39 29.41
CA ASN A 293 -23.81 42.27 29.76
C ASN A 293 -25.08 41.48 30.07
N GLU A 294 -25.21 41.00 31.31
CA GLU A 294 -26.38 40.23 31.77
C GLU A 294 -27.71 40.96 31.54
N SER A 295 -27.76 42.28 31.72
CA SER A 295 -29.00 43.05 31.59
C SER A 295 -29.59 43.00 30.17
N ALA A 296 -28.74 43.12 29.16
CA ALA A 296 -29.16 43.04 27.76
C ALA A 296 -29.65 41.64 27.40
N HIS A 297 -28.94 40.59 27.86
CA HIS A 297 -29.35 39.20 27.64
C HIS A 297 -30.66 38.85 28.36
N ILE A 298 -30.91 39.40 29.56
CA ILE A 298 -32.16 39.19 30.28
C ILE A 298 -33.34 39.73 29.47
N ASN A 299 -33.25 40.98 28.99
CA ASN A 299 -34.32 41.60 28.19
C ASN A 299 -34.61 40.79 26.92
N ASP A 300 -33.57 40.40 26.19
CA ASP A 300 -33.72 39.62 24.96
C ASP A 300 -34.27 38.21 25.24
N ALA A 301 -33.77 37.53 26.28
CA ALA A 301 -34.25 36.20 26.66
C ALA A 301 -35.73 36.21 27.07
N VAL A 302 -36.15 37.20 27.86
CA VAL A 302 -37.54 37.36 28.28
C VAL A 302 -38.44 37.66 27.08
N ALA A 303 -38.01 38.51 26.15
CA ALA A 303 -38.75 38.80 24.92
C ALA A 303 -38.94 37.53 24.07
N VAL A 304 -37.87 36.75 23.87
CA VAL A 304 -37.91 35.48 23.13
C VAL A 304 -38.82 34.46 23.79
N VAL A 305 -38.76 34.34 25.11
CA VAL A 305 -39.65 33.46 25.89
C VAL A 305 -41.10 33.92 25.78
N ALA A 306 -41.39 35.21 25.90
CA ALA A 306 -42.73 35.76 25.80
C ALA A 306 -43.34 35.55 24.40
N GLN A 307 -42.59 35.79 23.33
CA GLN A 307 -42.99 35.49 21.96
C GLN A 307 -43.30 34.00 21.78
N SER A 308 -42.42 33.13 22.28
CA SER A 308 -42.58 31.68 22.17
C SER A 308 -43.78 31.16 22.96
N ILE A 309 -44.11 31.79 24.08
CA ILE A 309 -45.31 31.48 24.87
C ILE A 309 -46.57 31.87 24.11
N GLN A 310 -46.59 33.05 23.48
CA GLN A 310 -47.70 33.47 22.62
C GLN A 310 -47.94 32.44 21.50
N GLU A 311 -46.89 32.03 20.79
CA GLU A 311 -46.96 31.00 19.74
C GLU A 311 -47.35 29.62 20.28
N LEU A 312 -47.00 29.31 21.53
CA LEU A 312 -47.39 28.06 22.18
C LEU A 312 -48.90 28.04 22.45
N PHE A 313 -49.47 29.13 22.99
CA PHE A 313 -50.90 29.24 23.30
C PHE A 313 -51.80 29.30 22.06
N GLU A 314 -51.23 29.53 20.87
CA GLU A 314 -51.93 29.36 19.60
C GLU A 314 -52.07 27.88 19.19
N LYS A 315 -51.32 26.96 19.81
CA LYS A 315 -51.40 25.52 19.57
C LYS A 315 -52.31 24.84 20.60
N GLU A 316 -53.19 23.96 20.16
CA GLU A 316 -54.16 23.28 21.03
C GLU A 316 -53.48 22.22 21.96
N ASN A 317 -54.03 22.04 23.17
CA ASN A 317 -53.62 21.10 24.24
C ASN A 317 -52.31 21.40 25.02
N ILE A 318 -52.32 22.44 25.86
CA ILE A 318 -51.25 22.74 26.83
C ILE A 318 -51.59 22.17 28.21
N THR A 319 -50.70 21.32 28.75
CA THR A 319 -50.72 20.90 30.17
C THR A 319 -49.89 21.84 31.01
N GLU A 320 -50.25 22.07 32.27
CA GLU A 320 -49.41 22.84 33.19
C GLU A 320 -48.16 22.06 33.62
N PRO A 321 -47.04 22.75 33.95
CA PRO A 321 -45.87 22.14 34.54
C PRO A 321 -46.17 21.63 35.98
N PRO A 322 -45.37 20.67 36.49
CA PRO A 322 -45.60 20.02 37.78
C PRO A 322 -45.55 21.03 38.94
N ARG A 323 -46.41 20.83 39.95
CA ARG A 323 -46.41 21.60 41.20
C ARG A 323 -45.39 21.02 42.18
N GLY A 324 -44.17 21.51 42.10
CA GLY A 324 -43.07 21.08 42.97
C GLY A 324 -42.46 19.72 42.60
N CYS A 325 -41.37 19.39 43.29
CA CYS A 325 -40.60 18.17 43.01
C CYS A 325 -41.07 16.93 43.79
N VAL A 326 -42.00 17.07 44.74
CA VAL A 326 -42.46 15.97 45.60
C VAL A 326 -43.71 15.32 45.00
N GLY A 327 -43.69 14.00 44.82
CA GLY A 327 -44.87 13.22 44.43
C GLY A 327 -45.17 13.14 42.94
N ASN A 328 -44.41 13.80 42.07
CA ASN A 328 -44.60 13.73 40.62
C ASN A 328 -43.38 13.15 39.91
N THR A 329 -43.49 11.92 39.42
CA THR A 329 -42.42 11.22 38.68
C THR A 329 -42.57 11.37 37.17
N ASN A 330 -43.67 11.96 36.70
CA ASN A 330 -43.96 12.08 35.28
C ASN A 330 -43.32 13.32 34.67
N ILE A 331 -42.88 13.19 33.41
CA ILE A 331 -42.38 14.30 32.60
C ILE A 331 -43.51 15.25 32.20
N TRP A 332 -43.20 16.54 32.07
CA TRP A 332 -44.14 17.51 31.52
C TRP A 332 -44.29 17.31 30.01
N LYS A 333 -45.43 16.78 29.56
CA LYS A 333 -45.70 16.45 28.15
C LYS A 333 -45.57 17.64 27.21
N THR A 334 -45.90 18.85 27.68
CA THR A 334 -45.84 20.08 26.87
C THR A 334 -44.42 20.67 26.81
N GLY A 335 -43.51 20.29 27.71
CA GLY A 335 -42.14 20.83 27.77
C GLY A 335 -41.33 20.67 26.47
N PRO A 336 -41.26 19.48 25.87
CA PRO A 336 -40.57 19.28 24.59
C PRO A 336 -41.18 20.08 23.43
N LEU A 337 -42.51 20.25 23.42
CA LEU A 337 -43.20 21.08 22.42
C LEU A 337 -42.81 22.55 22.59
N PHE A 338 -42.82 23.04 23.83
CA PHE A 338 -42.40 24.41 24.14
C PHE A 338 -40.93 24.65 23.78
N LYS A 339 -40.04 23.71 24.08
CA LYS A 339 -38.64 23.76 23.65
C LYS A 339 -38.53 23.91 22.12
N ARG A 340 -39.33 23.16 21.34
CA ARG A 340 -39.31 23.24 19.88
C ARG A 340 -39.76 24.60 19.37
N VAL A 341 -40.81 25.16 19.95
CA VAL A 341 -41.28 26.53 19.64
C VAL A 341 -40.21 27.57 19.96
N LEU A 342 -39.59 27.45 21.14
CA LEU A 342 -38.50 28.32 21.58
C LEU A 342 -37.30 28.25 20.63
N MET A 343 -36.92 27.06 20.16
CA MET A 343 -35.83 26.90 19.19
C MET A 343 -36.18 27.47 17.80
N SER A 344 -37.45 27.44 17.39
CA SER A 344 -37.89 28.00 16.11
C SER A 344 -38.15 29.51 16.14
N SER A 345 -38.16 30.12 17.33
CA SER A 345 -38.39 31.55 17.50
C SER A 345 -37.31 32.35 16.79
N LYS A 346 -37.75 33.43 16.12
CA LYS A 346 -36.87 34.36 15.42
C LYS A 346 -37.13 35.75 15.97
N TYR A 347 -36.14 36.30 16.65
CA TYR A 347 -36.22 37.64 17.24
C TYR A 347 -35.14 38.54 16.62
N PRO A 348 -35.48 39.35 15.59
CA PRO A 348 -34.51 40.15 14.86
C PRO A 348 -33.98 41.37 15.64
N GLU A 349 -34.85 42.03 16.42
CA GLU A 349 -34.57 43.31 17.08
C GLU A 349 -34.28 43.14 18.58
N GLY A 350 -33.15 42.49 18.90
CA GLY A 350 -32.63 42.37 20.26
C GLY A 350 -31.57 43.42 20.60
N LEU A 351 -31.45 43.76 21.89
CA LEU A 351 -30.38 44.63 22.40
C LEU A 351 -29.00 44.03 22.17
N THR A 352 -28.90 42.70 22.16
CA THR A 352 -27.69 41.95 21.87
C THR A 352 -27.53 41.59 20.40
N GLY A 353 -28.44 42.05 19.53
CA GLY A 353 -28.53 41.70 18.11
C GLY A 353 -29.55 40.59 17.83
N ARG A 354 -29.57 40.07 16.60
CA ARG A 354 -30.48 38.99 16.17
C ARG A 354 -30.32 37.75 17.06
N VAL A 355 -31.43 37.20 17.54
CA VAL A 355 -31.46 35.97 18.35
C VAL A 355 -32.19 34.88 17.58
N GLU A 356 -31.45 33.82 17.25
CA GLU A 356 -31.95 32.59 16.63
C GLU A 356 -31.14 31.42 17.15
N PHE A 357 -31.74 30.23 17.23
CA PHE A 357 -31.06 29.04 17.74
C PHE A 357 -30.65 28.06 16.63
N ASN A 358 -29.59 27.29 16.88
CA ASN A 358 -29.23 26.10 16.11
C ASN A 358 -29.96 24.85 16.62
N ASP A 359 -29.72 23.72 15.96
CA ASP A 359 -30.33 22.44 16.36
C ASP A 359 -29.85 22.00 17.76
N ASP A 360 -28.65 22.46 18.16
CA ASP A 360 -28.09 22.32 19.51
C ASP A 360 -28.59 23.39 20.50
N GLY A 361 -29.61 24.19 20.19
CA GLY A 361 -30.14 25.21 21.10
C GLY A 361 -29.19 26.38 21.44
N ASP A 362 -28.12 26.55 20.68
CA ASP A 362 -27.12 27.62 20.78
C ASP A 362 -27.44 28.77 19.84
N ARG A 363 -27.10 29.98 20.25
CA ARG A 363 -27.33 31.18 19.44
C ARG A 363 -26.51 31.21 18.15
N LYS A 364 -27.19 31.45 17.03
CA LYS A 364 -26.62 31.78 15.71
C LYS A 364 -26.40 33.29 15.54
N TYR A 365 -25.52 33.65 14.61
CA TYR A 365 -25.28 35.04 14.18
C TYR A 365 -24.81 36.01 15.27
N ALA A 366 -24.10 35.50 16.29
CA ALA A 366 -23.50 36.36 17.30
C ALA A 366 -22.37 37.22 16.72
N HIS A 367 -22.24 38.45 17.22
CA HIS A 367 -21.22 39.41 16.78
C HIS A 367 -19.96 39.33 17.64
N TYR A 368 -18.79 39.30 17.00
CA TYR A 368 -17.50 39.26 17.69
C TYR A 368 -16.63 40.46 17.29
N SER A 369 -15.92 41.03 18.25
CA SER A 369 -14.85 41.98 18.04
C SER A 369 -13.55 41.21 17.80
N ILE A 370 -12.84 41.53 16.72
CA ILE A 370 -11.50 41.00 16.46
C ILE A 370 -10.51 41.99 17.05
N LEU A 371 -9.68 41.51 17.98
CA LEU A 371 -8.72 42.30 18.72
C LEU A 371 -7.30 41.90 18.30
N ASN A 372 -6.41 42.87 18.24
CA ASN A 372 -4.98 42.66 18.10
C ASN A 372 -4.29 43.15 19.38
N TYR A 373 -3.40 42.33 19.92
CA TYR A 373 -2.58 42.70 21.06
C TYR A 373 -1.34 43.49 20.61
N GLN A 374 -1.32 44.79 20.96
CA GLN A 374 -0.28 45.73 20.55
C GLN A 374 0.21 46.53 21.76
N LYS A 375 1.52 46.46 22.08
CA LYS A 375 2.14 47.27 23.15
C LYS A 375 1.39 47.18 24.47
N SER A 376 1.07 45.96 24.88
CA SER A 376 0.32 45.67 26.12
C SER A 376 -1.12 46.21 26.16
N ARG A 377 -1.75 46.46 25.00
CA ARG A 377 -3.16 46.86 24.90
C ARG A 377 -3.88 46.05 23.83
N LEU A 378 -5.15 45.74 24.07
CA LEU A 378 -6.04 45.14 23.08
C LEU A 378 -6.68 46.23 22.24
N ILE A 379 -6.43 46.19 20.93
CA ILE A 379 -6.97 47.15 19.97
C ILE A 379 -7.90 46.41 19.02
N GLN A 380 -9.14 46.89 18.91
CA GLN A 380 -10.10 46.35 17.95
C GLN A 380 -9.69 46.69 16.51
N VAL A 381 -9.45 45.66 15.70
CA VAL A 381 -9.03 45.74 14.30
C VAL A 381 -10.12 45.31 13.31
N GLY A 382 -11.15 44.63 13.78
CA GLY A 382 -12.28 44.21 12.95
C GLY A 382 -13.51 43.81 13.77
N ILE A 383 -14.60 43.53 13.06
CA ILE A 383 -15.86 43.02 13.63
C ILE A 383 -16.35 41.87 12.75
N TYR A 384 -16.82 40.81 13.38
CA TYR A 384 -17.54 39.72 12.73
C TYR A 384 -19.05 39.91 12.95
N ASN A 385 -19.81 40.10 11.87
CA ASN A 385 -21.25 40.39 11.90
C ASN A 385 -22.11 39.11 11.82
N GLY A 386 -21.62 37.98 12.33
CA GLY A 386 -22.34 36.70 12.34
C GLY A 386 -22.27 35.91 11.01
N THR A 387 -21.92 36.55 9.90
CA THR A 387 -21.85 35.92 8.56
C THR A 387 -20.55 36.19 7.80
N GLN A 388 -19.90 37.32 8.08
CA GLN A 388 -18.65 37.72 7.43
C GLN A 388 -17.81 38.55 8.40
N VAL A 389 -16.50 38.51 8.18
CA VAL A 389 -15.54 39.38 8.85
C VAL A 389 -15.49 40.72 8.11
N VAL A 390 -15.54 41.81 8.86
CA VAL A 390 -15.38 43.18 8.37
C VAL A 390 -14.18 43.78 9.08
N MET A 391 -13.08 43.99 8.34
CA MET A 391 -11.87 44.60 8.89
C MET A 391 -11.95 46.12 8.88
N ASN A 392 -11.31 46.76 9.86
CA ASN A 392 -11.21 48.21 9.95
C ASN A 392 -9.94 48.71 9.26
N ASN A 393 -10.08 49.28 8.07
CA ASN A 393 -8.96 49.79 7.27
C ASN A 393 -8.15 50.92 7.96
N GLN A 394 -8.72 51.60 8.96
CA GLN A 394 -8.02 52.69 9.67
C GLN A 394 -7.05 52.18 10.74
N ARG A 395 -7.21 50.94 11.22
CA ARG A 395 -6.38 50.36 12.28
C ARG A 395 -5.51 49.25 11.72
N LYS A 396 -4.22 49.53 11.60
CA LYS A 396 -3.24 48.57 11.08
C LYS A 396 -3.04 47.41 12.07
N ILE A 397 -2.97 46.21 11.51
CA ILE A 397 -2.62 44.98 12.25
C ILE A 397 -1.09 44.93 12.36
N ILE A 398 -0.59 44.81 13.59
CA ILE A 398 0.80 44.45 13.87
C ILE A 398 0.83 42.93 14.03
N TRP A 399 1.77 42.28 13.36
CA TRP A 399 2.00 40.84 13.43
C TRP A 399 3.17 40.53 14.37
N PRO A 400 3.29 39.28 14.84
CA PRO A 400 4.44 38.86 15.63
C PRO A 400 5.77 39.21 14.94
N GLY A 401 6.78 39.60 15.74
CA GLY A 401 8.04 40.16 15.22
C GLY A 401 7.99 41.65 14.83
N GLY A 402 6.86 42.34 15.02
CA GLY A 402 6.72 43.77 14.74
C GLY A 402 6.45 44.10 13.27
N GLU A 403 6.08 43.10 12.48
CA GLU A 403 5.75 43.25 11.06
C GLU A 403 4.39 43.94 10.87
N THR A 404 4.26 44.75 9.83
CA THR A 404 2.98 45.39 9.46
C THR A 404 2.36 44.76 8.22
N GLU A 405 3.16 44.02 7.45
CA GLU A 405 2.71 43.27 6.30
C GLU A 405 2.19 41.90 6.74
N LYS A 406 1.14 41.43 6.08
CA LYS A 406 0.53 40.13 6.38
C LYS A 406 1.51 39.01 6.01
N PRO A 407 1.88 38.10 6.93
CA PRO A 407 2.69 36.94 6.60
C PRO A 407 1.91 35.95 5.72
N GLN A 408 2.62 35.21 4.86
CA GLN A 408 2.01 34.20 3.98
C GLN A 408 1.41 33.03 4.76
N GLY A 409 1.86 32.78 5.99
CA GLY A 409 1.29 31.76 6.88
C GLY A 409 1.81 30.34 6.65
N PHE A 410 2.73 30.13 5.71
CA PHE A 410 3.46 28.88 5.52
C PHE A 410 4.91 29.19 5.15
N GLN A 411 5.83 28.30 5.51
CA GLN A 411 7.24 28.39 5.14
C GLN A 411 7.66 27.04 4.56
N MET A 412 7.92 27.03 3.26
CA MET A 412 8.38 25.82 2.57
C MET A 412 9.81 25.52 3.01
N SER A 413 10.03 24.32 3.57
CA SER A 413 11.38 23.86 3.91
C SER A 413 12.16 23.58 2.62
N THR A 414 13.39 24.07 2.53
CA THR A 414 14.31 23.74 1.44
C THR A 414 15.09 22.44 1.70
N ARG A 415 15.05 21.92 2.94
CA ARG A 415 15.68 20.65 3.33
C ARG A 415 14.59 19.58 3.46
N LEU A 416 14.71 18.51 2.67
CA LEU A 416 13.76 17.41 2.62
C LEU A 416 14.35 16.13 3.21
N LYS A 417 13.56 15.42 4.03
CA LYS A 417 13.89 14.06 4.48
C LYS A 417 13.38 13.04 3.46
N ILE A 418 14.30 12.33 2.81
CA ILE A 418 13.99 11.36 1.75
C ILE A 418 14.14 9.94 2.28
N VAL A 419 13.08 9.16 2.19
CA VAL A 419 13.13 7.73 2.50
C VAL A 419 13.27 6.90 1.22
N THR A 420 14.11 5.88 1.30
CA THR A 420 14.31 4.90 0.22
C THR A 420 14.44 3.47 0.75
N ILE A 421 14.54 2.50 -0.15
CA ILE A 421 14.63 1.07 0.18
C ILE A 421 15.75 0.44 -0.67
N HIS A 422 16.46 -0.54 -0.10
CA HIS A 422 17.41 -1.33 -0.86
C HIS A 422 16.68 -2.19 -1.90
N GLN A 423 16.92 -1.92 -3.19
CA GLN A 423 16.33 -2.67 -4.29
C GLN A 423 17.19 -2.51 -5.54
N GLU A 424 17.96 -3.54 -5.89
CA GLU A 424 18.71 -3.56 -7.15
C GLU A 424 17.73 -3.67 -8.34
N PRO A 425 17.96 -2.96 -9.47
CA PRO A 425 19.08 -2.04 -9.79
C PRO A 425 18.84 -0.56 -9.42
N PHE A 426 17.76 -0.25 -8.70
CA PHE A 426 17.35 1.14 -8.45
C PHE A 426 18.14 1.82 -7.33
N VAL A 427 18.44 1.08 -6.27
CA VAL A 427 19.19 1.55 -5.09
C VAL A 427 20.08 0.43 -4.56
N TYR A 428 21.39 0.63 -4.71
CA TYR A 428 22.46 -0.16 -4.12
C TYR A 428 22.87 0.43 -2.78
N VAL A 429 23.21 -0.45 -1.84
CA VAL A 429 23.69 -0.08 -0.51
C VAL A 429 25.04 -0.73 -0.27
N LYS A 430 26.04 0.07 0.09
CA LYS A 430 27.38 -0.39 0.47
C LYS A 430 27.81 0.25 1.79
N PRO A 431 28.62 -0.42 2.62
CA PRO A 431 29.17 0.18 3.82
C PRO A 431 30.09 1.36 3.46
N THR A 432 30.18 2.34 4.36
CA THR A 432 31.16 3.44 4.25
C THR A 432 32.57 2.91 4.50
N GLN A 433 33.56 3.64 4.00
CA GLN A 433 34.95 3.45 4.40
C GLN A 433 35.15 3.82 5.88
N PRO A 434 36.26 3.41 6.53
CA PRO A 434 36.57 3.80 7.91
C PRO A 434 36.58 5.32 8.13
N ASP A 435 36.92 6.07 7.08
CA ASP A 435 36.96 7.54 7.07
C ASP A 435 35.57 8.20 6.93
N GLY A 436 34.50 7.40 6.83
CA GLY A 436 33.12 7.86 6.69
C GLY A 436 32.71 8.27 5.26
N THR A 437 33.60 8.09 4.28
CA THR A 437 33.36 8.42 2.86
C THR A 437 32.98 7.20 2.03
N CYS A 438 32.53 7.44 0.80
CA CYS A 438 32.14 6.39 -0.15
C CYS A 438 33.27 6.09 -1.14
N HIS A 439 33.45 4.80 -1.49
CA HIS A 439 34.41 4.40 -2.51
C HIS A 439 34.02 4.93 -3.89
N GLU A 440 34.96 5.59 -4.56
CA GLU A 440 34.77 6.11 -5.92
C GLU A 440 34.83 4.95 -6.92
N GLU A 441 33.78 4.81 -7.74
CA GLU A 441 33.69 3.78 -8.78
C GLU A 441 33.28 4.44 -10.09
N MET A 442 33.81 3.95 -11.20
CA MET A 442 33.46 4.40 -12.53
C MET A 442 32.61 3.33 -13.24
N THR A 443 31.67 3.79 -14.05
CA THR A 443 30.95 2.94 -15.01
C THR A 443 31.89 2.46 -16.12
N LEU A 444 31.51 1.44 -16.89
CA LEU A 444 32.28 1.00 -18.07
C LEU A 444 32.56 2.13 -19.08
N ASN A 445 31.68 3.13 -19.11
CA ASN A 445 31.78 4.29 -20.00
C ASN A 445 32.68 5.41 -19.43
N GLY A 446 33.38 5.17 -18.31
CA GLY A 446 34.28 6.13 -17.67
C GLY A 446 33.59 7.26 -16.91
N VAL A 447 32.28 7.18 -16.69
CA VAL A 447 31.52 8.16 -15.89
C VAL A 447 31.58 7.77 -14.41
N LEU A 448 31.91 8.73 -13.56
CA LEU A 448 31.92 8.56 -12.10
C LEU A 448 30.51 8.29 -11.57
N ILE A 449 30.35 7.22 -10.80
CA ILE A 449 29.08 6.88 -10.14
C ILE A 449 28.86 7.84 -8.98
N LYS A 450 27.74 8.57 -9.02
CA LYS A 450 27.36 9.48 -7.94
C LYS A 450 26.83 8.67 -6.76
N LYS A 451 27.37 8.94 -5.57
CA LYS A 451 27.00 8.28 -4.32
C LYS A 451 26.57 9.31 -3.28
N VAL A 452 25.60 8.96 -2.46
CA VAL A 452 25.13 9.78 -1.34
C VAL A 452 25.25 9.01 -0.04
N ILE A 453 25.49 9.71 1.07
CA ILE A 453 25.46 9.10 2.39
C ILE A 453 23.99 8.95 2.78
N CYS A 454 23.61 7.72 3.16
CA CYS A 454 22.30 7.39 3.66
C CYS A 454 22.42 6.74 5.04
N THR A 455 21.53 7.07 5.97
CA THR A 455 21.48 6.38 7.27
C THR A 455 20.53 5.20 7.17
N GLY A 456 20.92 4.04 7.69
CA GLY A 456 20.09 2.84 7.57
C GLY A 456 20.39 1.77 8.61
N PRO A 457 19.45 0.84 8.84
CA PRO A 457 19.68 -0.28 9.74
C PRO A 457 20.75 -1.21 9.17
N ASN A 458 21.74 -1.58 9.98
CA ASN A 458 22.69 -2.61 9.58
C ASN A 458 22.16 -4.01 9.93
N GLU A 459 21.84 -4.81 8.91
CA GLU A 459 21.36 -6.19 9.10
C GLU A 459 22.42 -7.14 9.67
N THR A 460 23.70 -6.80 9.55
CA THR A 460 24.80 -7.65 10.03
C THR A 460 25.03 -7.57 11.54
N ILE A 461 24.53 -6.52 12.21
CA ILE A 461 24.73 -6.29 13.65
C ILE A 461 23.44 -6.65 14.42
N PRO A 462 23.51 -7.52 15.45
CA PRO A 462 22.38 -7.78 16.33
C PRO A 462 21.85 -6.48 16.96
N GLY A 463 20.55 -6.21 16.81
CA GLY A 463 19.93 -4.98 17.30
C GLY A 463 19.71 -3.89 16.23
N ARG A 464 20.14 -4.12 14.98
CA ARG A 464 19.89 -3.23 13.81
C ARG A 464 20.15 -1.74 14.10
N PRO A 465 21.35 -1.36 14.58
CA PRO A 465 21.66 0.04 14.82
C PRO A 465 21.63 0.82 13.50
N ILE A 466 21.20 2.09 13.57
CA ILE A 466 21.22 3.01 12.44
C ILE A 466 22.65 3.47 12.23
N VAL A 467 23.24 3.14 11.08
CA VAL A 467 24.61 3.49 10.71
C VAL A 467 24.64 4.24 9.38
N PRO A 468 25.62 5.12 9.16
CA PRO A 468 25.83 5.72 7.84
C PRO A 468 26.31 4.67 6.84
N GLN A 469 25.75 4.70 5.64
CA GLN A 469 26.00 3.81 4.51
C GLN A 469 26.08 4.64 3.22
N CYS A 470 26.60 4.04 2.16
CA CYS A 470 26.69 4.64 0.83
C CYS A 470 25.58 4.10 -0.06
N CYS A 471 24.67 4.97 -0.47
CA CYS A 471 23.59 4.68 -1.39
C CYS A 471 23.88 5.24 -2.79
N TYR A 472 23.62 4.46 -3.83
CA TYR A 472 23.73 4.88 -5.22
C TYR A 472 22.80 4.07 -6.13
N GLY A 473 22.57 4.53 -7.36
CA GLY A 473 21.74 3.83 -8.33
C GLY A 473 20.79 4.77 -9.08
N PHE A 474 19.93 4.19 -9.90
CA PHE A 474 18.96 4.91 -10.74
C PHE A 474 18.16 5.98 -9.98
N CYS A 475 17.60 5.61 -8.82
CA CYS A 475 16.75 6.53 -8.05
C CYS A 475 17.56 7.66 -7.39
N ILE A 476 18.82 7.41 -7.06
CA ILE A 476 19.72 8.42 -6.47
C ILE A 476 20.17 9.43 -7.53
N ASP A 477 20.50 8.98 -8.74
CA ASP A 477 20.82 9.89 -9.84
C ASP A 477 19.61 10.77 -10.22
N LEU A 478 18.40 10.19 -10.21
CA LEU A 478 17.16 10.95 -10.40
C LEU A 478 16.95 11.97 -9.28
N LEU A 479 17.18 11.60 -8.01
CA LEU A 479 17.07 12.53 -6.87
C LEU A 479 18.05 13.69 -7.00
N ILE A 480 19.31 13.43 -7.36
CA ILE A 480 20.33 14.48 -7.57
C ILE A 480 19.89 15.43 -8.68
N LYS A 481 19.35 14.89 -9.79
CA LYS A 481 18.84 15.71 -10.90
C LYS A 481 17.66 16.60 -10.47
N LEU A 482 16.74 16.06 -9.68
CA LEU A 482 15.60 16.82 -9.14
C LEU A 482 16.09 17.93 -8.18
N ALA A 483 17.00 17.60 -7.27
CA ALA A 483 17.58 18.55 -6.33
C ALA A 483 18.26 19.74 -7.03
N MET A 484 19.04 19.46 -8.10
CA MET A 484 19.67 20.52 -8.91
C MET A 484 18.66 21.37 -9.68
N THR A 485 17.60 20.76 -10.20
CA THR A 485 16.59 21.46 -11.02
C THR A 485 15.67 22.34 -10.17
N MET A 486 15.36 21.88 -8.95
CA MET A 486 14.39 22.52 -8.06
C MET A 486 15.04 23.26 -6.88
N ASN A 487 16.38 23.23 -6.78
CA ASN A 487 17.20 23.90 -5.78
C ASN A 487 16.80 23.59 -4.32
N PHE A 488 16.62 22.30 -3.99
CA PHE A 488 16.42 21.82 -2.62
C PHE A 488 17.60 20.99 -2.14
N THR A 489 17.81 20.95 -0.83
CA THR A 489 18.77 20.06 -0.16
C THR A 489 18.02 18.87 0.43
N TYR A 490 18.72 17.75 0.61
CA TYR A 490 18.10 16.51 1.04
C TYR A 490 18.98 15.73 1.99
N GLU A 491 18.33 14.91 2.82
CA GLU A 491 18.96 13.86 3.62
C GLU A 491 18.28 12.54 3.29
N VAL A 492 19.07 11.52 2.99
CA VAL A 492 18.54 10.21 2.60
C VAL A 492 18.65 9.26 3.78
N HIS A 493 17.59 8.52 4.05
CA HIS A 493 17.62 7.39 4.97
C HIS A 493 16.93 6.17 4.38
N LEU A 494 17.38 4.99 4.78
CA LEU A 494 16.77 3.72 4.45
C LEU A 494 15.65 3.41 5.44
N VAL A 495 14.56 2.86 4.92
CA VAL A 495 13.41 2.42 5.72
C VAL A 495 13.83 1.43 6.81
N ALA A 496 13.28 1.59 8.02
CA ALA A 496 13.72 0.81 9.19
C ALA A 496 13.36 -0.68 9.13
N ASP A 497 12.23 -1.03 8.51
CA ASP A 497 11.71 -2.40 8.47
C ASP A 497 12.04 -3.16 7.18
N GLY A 498 12.68 -2.51 6.21
CA GLY A 498 13.02 -3.08 4.90
C GLY A 498 11.83 -3.31 3.98
N LYS A 499 10.67 -2.67 4.20
CA LYS A 499 9.42 -2.94 3.46
C LYS A 499 8.90 -1.72 2.70
N PHE A 500 8.21 -1.98 1.58
CA PHE A 500 7.58 -0.92 0.78
C PHE A 500 6.40 -0.24 1.49
N GLY A 501 5.64 -1.02 2.26
CA GLY A 501 4.50 -0.55 3.02
C GLY A 501 3.16 -1.07 2.51
N THR A 502 2.45 -1.75 3.40
CA THR A 502 1.12 -2.33 3.24
C THR A 502 0.29 -2.08 4.48
N GLN A 503 -1.04 -2.17 4.35
CA GLN A 503 -1.92 -2.03 5.51
C GLN A 503 -1.97 -3.32 6.31
N GLU A 504 -1.59 -3.22 7.59
CA GLU A 504 -1.68 -4.31 8.55
C GLU A 504 -2.67 -3.97 9.66
N ARG A 505 -3.29 -5.01 10.23
CA ARG A 505 -4.12 -4.86 11.42
C ARG A 505 -3.23 -4.96 12.65
N VAL A 506 -3.22 -3.92 13.47
CA VAL A 506 -2.40 -3.88 14.68
C VAL A 506 -3.17 -4.47 15.87
N ASN A 507 -2.54 -5.37 16.62
CA ASN A 507 -3.04 -5.94 17.89
C ASN A 507 -4.46 -6.56 17.82
N ASN A 508 -4.79 -7.28 16.75
CA ASN A 508 -6.15 -7.83 16.50
C ASN A 508 -7.28 -6.79 16.58
N SER A 509 -6.96 -5.50 16.52
CA SER A 509 -7.95 -4.44 16.45
C SER A 509 -8.41 -4.25 15.00
N ASN A 510 -9.55 -3.58 14.82
CA ASN A 510 -10.00 -3.16 13.49
C ASN A 510 -9.18 -1.99 12.92
N LYS A 511 -8.18 -1.47 13.67
CA LYS A 511 -7.34 -0.38 13.22
C LYS A 511 -6.31 -0.90 12.22
N LYS A 512 -6.36 -0.35 11.00
CA LYS A 512 -5.36 -0.59 9.96
C LYS A 512 -4.31 0.50 10.04
N GLU A 513 -3.05 0.10 10.18
CA GLU A 513 -1.91 1.01 10.14
C GLU A 513 -1.01 0.65 8.95
N TRP A 514 -0.29 1.65 8.45
CA TRP A 514 0.66 1.47 7.36
C TRP A 514 2.04 1.15 7.94
N ASN A 515 2.65 0.06 7.49
CA ASN A 515 4.06 -0.23 7.74
C ASN A 515 4.95 0.29 6.59
N GLY A 516 6.26 0.02 6.65
CA GLY A 516 7.21 0.36 5.60
C GLY A 516 7.42 1.84 5.35
N MET A 517 7.96 2.14 4.17
CA MET A 517 8.16 3.52 3.69
C MET A 517 6.86 4.34 3.70
N MET A 518 5.73 3.69 3.43
CA MET A 518 4.40 4.33 3.51
C MET A 518 4.07 4.79 4.93
N GLY A 519 4.38 3.97 5.94
CA GLY A 519 4.20 4.32 7.35
C GLY A 519 5.07 5.50 7.78
N GLU A 520 6.34 5.51 7.39
CA GLU A 520 7.26 6.61 7.70
C GLU A 520 6.86 7.94 7.06
N LEU A 521 6.39 7.91 5.80
CA LEU A 521 5.89 9.10 5.09
C LEU A 521 4.63 9.66 5.77
N LEU A 522 3.68 8.81 6.15
CA LEU A 522 2.46 9.23 6.84
C LEU A 522 2.72 9.67 8.29
N GLY A 523 3.73 9.08 8.93
CA GLY A 523 4.20 9.45 10.26
C GLY A 523 4.96 10.78 10.31
N GLY A 524 5.32 11.36 9.15
CA GLY A 524 6.10 12.60 9.06
C GLY A 524 7.59 12.42 9.34
N LEU A 525 8.09 11.18 9.37
CA LEU A 525 9.52 10.90 9.47
C LEU A 525 10.24 11.17 8.14
N ALA A 526 9.51 11.05 7.03
CA ALA A 526 9.95 11.40 5.69
C ALA A 526 8.98 12.36 5.01
N ASP A 527 9.50 13.23 4.13
CA ASP A 527 8.71 14.18 3.34
C ASP A 527 8.41 13.65 1.94
N MET A 528 9.31 12.83 1.40
CA MET A 528 9.23 12.28 0.05
C MET A 528 9.84 10.87 0.00
N ILE A 529 9.21 9.99 -0.77
CA ILE A 529 9.70 8.64 -1.07
C ILE A 529 10.30 8.64 -2.46
N VAL A 530 11.59 8.33 -2.57
CA VAL A 530 12.29 8.14 -3.85
C VAL A 530 12.84 6.72 -3.91
N ALA A 531 12.04 5.84 -4.50
CA ALA A 531 12.25 4.40 -4.58
C ALA A 531 11.44 3.84 -5.77
N PRO A 532 11.64 2.56 -6.17
CA PRO A 532 10.74 1.87 -7.10
C PRO A 532 9.39 1.55 -6.43
N LEU A 533 8.64 2.60 -6.07
CA LEU A 533 7.34 2.48 -5.40
C LEU A 533 6.22 2.37 -6.44
N THR A 534 5.58 1.21 -6.52
CA THR A 534 4.44 0.98 -7.43
C THR A 534 3.26 1.89 -7.09
N ILE A 535 2.77 2.63 -8.10
CA ILE A 535 1.54 3.42 -8.01
C ILE A 535 0.33 2.46 -7.99
N ASN A 536 -0.44 2.49 -6.90
CA ASN A 536 -1.66 1.69 -6.75
C ASN A 536 -2.80 2.53 -6.16
N ASN A 537 -4.05 2.05 -6.30
CA ASN A 537 -5.22 2.77 -5.80
C ASN A 537 -5.25 2.86 -4.27
N GLU A 538 -4.80 1.82 -3.56
CA GLU A 538 -4.82 1.80 -2.09
C GLU A 538 -3.90 2.85 -1.48
N ARG A 539 -2.69 3.03 -2.01
CA ARG A 539 -1.74 4.05 -1.55
C ARG A 539 -2.17 5.44 -2.03
N ALA A 540 -2.69 5.59 -3.25
CA ALA A 540 -3.14 6.87 -3.79
C ALA A 540 -4.31 7.49 -2.98
N GLN A 541 -5.03 6.69 -2.20
CA GLN A 541 -6.02 7.20 -1.25
C GLN A 541 -5.41 7.94 -0.06
N TYR A 542 -4.13 7.74 0.27
CA TYR A 542 -3.47 8.32 1.45
C TYR A 542 -2.30 9.24 1.09
N ILE A 543 -1.63 9.00 -0.03
CA ILE A 543 -0.48 9.79 -0.49
C ILE A 543 -0.73 10.31 -1.91
N GLU A 544 0.04 11.32 -2.30
CA GLU A 544 0.02 11.85 -3.66
C GLU A 544 1.23 11.32 -4.42
N PHE A 545 1.00 10.80 -5.63
CA PHE A 545 2.08 10.35 -6.51
C PHE A 545 2.45 11.41 -7.55
N SER A 546 3.72 11.43 -7.92
CA SER A 546 4.19 12.10 -9.13
C SER A 546 3.65 11.40 -10.40
N LYS A 547 3.92 11.99 -11.56
CA LYS A 547 3.86 11.23 -12.82
C LYS A 547 4.86 10.06 -12.77
N PRO A 548 4.52 8.91 -13.40
CA PRO A 548 5.39 7.75 -13.36
C PRO A 548 6.69 8.04 -14.10
N PHE A 549 7.82 7.71 -13.47
CA PHE A 549 9.16 7.88 -14.07
C PHE A 549 9.61 6.61 -14.82
N LYS A 550 9.01 5.46 -14.52
CA LYS A 550 9.25 4.19 -15.21
C LYS A 550 7.94 3.41 -15.31
N TYR A 551 7.58 3.01 -16.52
CA TYR A 551 6.47 2.08 -16.77
C TYR A 551 6.97 0.64 -16.67
N GLN A 552 6.19 -0.22 -16.03
CA GLN A 552 6.56 -1.61 -15.77
C GLN A 552 5.31 -2.49 -15.63
N GLY A 553 5.49 -3.80 -15.58
CA GLY A 553 4.41 -4.75 -15.29
C GLY A 553 4.97 -5.97 -14.57
N LEU A 554 4.09 -6.86 -14.14
CA LEU A 554 4.52 -8.12 -13.56
C LEU A 554 4.91 -9.10 -14.66
N THR A 555 6.00 -9.82 -14.41
CA THR A 555 6.46 -10.92 -15.24
C THR A 555 6.90 -12.08 -14.34
N ILE A 556 7.20 -13.22 -14.97
CA ILE A 556 7.55 -14.46 -14.29
C ILE A 556 9.01 -14.79 -14.64
N LEU A 557 9.85 -14.90 -13.62
CA LEU A 557 11.24 -15.33 -13.74
C LEU A 557 11.31 -16.85 -13.53
N VAL A 558 11.94 -17.54 -14.48
CA VAL A 558 12.21 -18.98 -14.41
C VAL A 558 13.67 -19.23 -14.73
N LYS A 559 14.18 -20.38 -14.27
CA LYS A 559 15.52 -20.82 -14.64
C LYS A 559 15.54 -21.32 -16.08
N LYS A 560 16.59 -20.96 -16.82
CA LYS A 560 16.84 -21.50 -18.15
C LYS A 560 17.37 -22.94 -18.02
N GLU A 561 16.56 -23.92 -18.42
CA GLU A 561 17.02 -25.30 -18.49
C GLU A 561 17.93 -25.50 -19.71
N ILE A 562 19.12 -26.07 -19.47
CA ILE A 562 20.06 -26.48 -20.52
C ILE A 562 19.79 -27.96 -20.80
N PRO A 563 19.47 -28.35 -22.04
CA PRO A 563 19.23 -29.76 -22.36
C PRO A 563 20.51 -30.57 -22.08
N ARG A 564 20.40 -31.64 -21.29
CA ARG A 564 21.49 -32.58 -21.03
C ARG A 564 21.33 -33.77 -21.97
N SER A 565 22.37 -34.04 -22.72
CA SER A 565 22.43 -35.19 -23.61
C SER A 565 22.92 -36.45 -22.90
N THR A 566 22.31 -37.58 -23.22
CA THR A 566 22.72 -38.89 -22.69
C THR A 566 23.67 -39.61 -23.67
N LEU A 567 24.65 -40.35 -23.15
CA LEU A 567 25.69 -41.03 -23.95
C LEU A 567 25.14 -42.18 -24.82
N ASP A 568 23.91 -42.64 -24.55
CA ASP A 568 23.19 -43.68 -25.27
C ASP A 568 22.32 -43.15 -26.42
N SER A 569 22.34 -41.83 -26.68
CA SER A 569 21.51 -41.16 -27.69
C SER A 569 21.55 -41.84 -29.08
N PHE A 570 22.69 -42.43 -29.47
CA PHE A 570 22.82 -43.11 -30.77
C PHE A 570 22.15 -44.50 -30.82
N MET A 571 21.91 -45.16 -29.69
CA MET A 571 21.22 -46.45 -29.64
C MET A 571 19.70 -46.29 -29.54
N GLN A 572 19.20 -45.14 -29.06
CA GLN A 572 17.79 -44.83 -28.83
C GLN A 572 16.86 -45.00 -30.05
N PRO A 573 17.28 -44.78 -31.32
CA PRO A 573 16.40 -44.96 -32.47
C PRO A 573 15.86 -46.39 -32.64
N PHE A 574 16.51 -47.41 -32.08
CA PHE A 574 16.01 -48.79 -32.07
C PHE A 574 15.99 -49.36 -30.66
N GLN A 575 14.95 -50.14 -30.34
CA GLN A 575 14.93 -50.88 -29.08
C GLN A 575 16.10 -51.88 -29.03
N SER A 576 16.67 -52.10 -27.83
CA SER A 576 17.79 -53.04 -27.63
C SER A 576 17.47 -54.46 -28.12
N THR A 577 16.20 -54.85 -28.10
CA THR A 577 15.70 -56.12 -28.65
C THR A 577 15.89 -56.21 -30.16
N LEU A 578 15.63 -55.13 -30.89
CA LEU A 578 15.78 -55.08 -32.35
C LEU A 578 17.26 -55.17 -32.75
N TRP A 579 18.16 -54.51 -32.02
CA TRP A 579 19.60 -54.62 -32.25
C TRP A 579 20.10 -56.07 -32.16
N LEU A 580 19.63 -56.81 -31.15
CA LEU A 580 19.95 -58.23 -30.99
C LEU A 580 19.36 -59.08 -32.11
N LEU A 581 18.11 -58.82 -32.52
CA LEU A 581 17.45 -59.55 -33.60
C LEU A 581 18.13 -59.31 -34.96
N VAL A 582 18.52 -58.07 -35.26
CA VAL A 582 19.29 -57.74 -36.46
C VAL A 582 20.62 -58.48 -36.42
N GLY A 583 21.37 -58.42 -35.32
CA GLY A 583 22.62 -59.17 -35.16
C GLY A 583 22.46 -60.68 -35.35
N LEU A 584 21.40 -61.28 -34.80
CA LEU A 584 21.09 -62.69 -35.00
C LEU A 584 20.75 -63.01 -36.46
N SER A 585 19.96 -62.15 -37.12
CA SER A 585 19.55 -62.34 -38.51
C SER A 585 20.75 -62.36 -39.48
N VAL A 586 21.78 -61.55 -39.24
CA VAL A 586 23.04 -61.56 -40.02
C VAL A 586 23.69 -62.94 -39.98
N HIS A 587 23.77 -63.57 -38.81
CA HIS A 587 24.40 -64.88 -38.65
C HIS A 587 23.55 -65.99 -39.28
N VAL A 588 22.22 -65.92 -39.15
CA VAL A 588 21.30 -66.87 -39.80
C VAL A 588 21.43 -66.80 -41.32
N VAL A 589 21.47 -65.59 -41.90
CA VAL A 589 21.64 -65.39 -43.35
C VAL A 589 23.01 -65.86 -43.81
N ALA A 590 24.08 -65.59 -43.05
CA ALA A 590 25.43 -66.08 -43.38
C ALA A 590 25.50 -67.61 -43.44
N VAL A 591 24.90 -68.31 -42.47
CA VAL A 591 24.82 -69.78 -42.46
C VAL A 591 23.98 -70.29 -43.62
N MET A 592 22.85 -69.65 -43.93
CA MET A 592 22.00 -70.05 -45.06
C MET A 592 22.69 -69.82 -46.42
N LEU A 593 23.39 -68.71 -46.61
CA LEU A 593 24.22 -68.48 -47.80
C LEU A 593 25.30 -69.55 -47.94
N TYR A 594 25.98 -69.90 -46.84
CA TYR A 594 26.96 -70.98 -46.83
C TYR A 594 26.34 -72.34 -47.22
N LEU A 595 25.20 -72.72 -46.63
CA LEU A 595 24.55 -74.00 -46.92
C LEU A 595 24.03 -74.04 -48.36
N LEU A 596 23.39 -72.97 -48.84
CA LEU A 596 22.87 -72.90 -50.21
C LEU A 596 23.98 -72.97 -51.25
N ASP A 597 25.11 -72.29 -51.02
CA ASP A 597 26.24 -72.34 -51.95
C ASP A 597 27.00 -73.67 -51.87
N ARG A 598 27.05 -74.31 -50.69
CA ARG A 598 27.68 -75.63 -50.49
C ARG A 598 26.90 -76.79 -51.10
N PHE A 599 25.56 -76.75 -51.02
CA PHE A 599 24.67 -77.81 -51.52
C PHE A 599 24.15 -77.58 -52.93
N SER A 600 24.31 -76.38 -53.50
CA SER A 600 23.93 -76.12 -54.89
C SER A 600 24.83 -76.88 -55.87
N PRO A 601 24.27 -77.66 -56.81
CA PRO A 601 25.05 -78.36 -57.83
C PRO A 601 25.79 -77.41 -58.77
N PHE A 602 25.42 -76.12 -58.80
CA PHE A 602 26.03 -75.08 -59.64
C PHE A 602 27.18 -74.32 -58.96
N GLY A 603 27.42 -74.48 -57.66
CA GLY A 603 28.54 -73.83 -56.95
C GLY A 603 29.92 -74.40 -57.27
N ARG A 604 29.99 -75.54 -57.97
CA ARG A 604 31.22 -76.29 -58.32
C ARG A 604 31.47 -76.41 -59.84
N PHE A 605 30.94 -75.51 -60.67
CA PHE A 605 31.28 -75.55 -62.10
C PHE A 605 32.72 -75.08 -62.34
N LYS A 606 33.60 -76.03 -62.67
CA LYS A 606 34.91 -75.78 -63.28
C LYS A 606 34.69 -75.26 -64.71
N VAL A 607 35.02 -74.01 -64.97
CA VAL A 607 35.33 -73.56 -66.33
C VAL A 607 36.83 -73.80 -66.52
N ASN A 608 37.17 -74.61 -67.50
CA ASN A 608 38.56 -74.94 -67.86
C ASN A 608 39.32 -73.67 -68.27
N SER A 609 40.35 -73.28 -67.51
CA SER A 609 41.71 -72.93 -67.97
C SER A 609 42.45 -72.04 -66.95
N GLU A 610 43.55 -72.57 -66.39
CA GLU A 610 44.78 -71.86 -65.95
C GLU A 610 44.75 -70.59 -65.07
N GLU A 611 43.64 -70.24 -64.41
CA GLU A 611 43.64 -69.20 -63.35
C GLU A 611 43.47 -69.83 -61.95
N GLU A 612 44.11 -69.22 -60.95
CA GLU A 612 44.30 -69.69 -59.57
C GLU A 612 43.02 -70.26 -58.93
N GLU A 613 43.15 -71.31 -58.09
CA GLU A 613 42.05 -71.92 -57.34
C GLU A 613 41.31 -70.89 -56.47
N GLU A 614 40.25 -70.27 -57.00
CA GLU A 614 39.30 -69.52 -56.17
C GLU A 614 38.38 -70.52 -55.43
N ASP A 615 38.77 -70.82 -54.18
CA ASP A 615 38.07 -71.70 -53.25
C ASP A 615 36.57 -71.37 -53.11
N ALA A 616 35.75 -72.40 -52.89
CA ALA A 616 34.31 -72.25 -52.61
C ALA A 616 34.06 -71.40 -51.35
N LEU A 617 32.90 -70.71 -51.26
CA LEU A 617 32.54 -69.87 -50.12
C LEU A 617 32.71 -70.63 -48.79
N THR A 618 33.70 -70.20 -48.02
CA THR A 618 33.94 -70.64 -46.66
C THR A 618 32.94 -69.96 -45.72
N LEU A 619 32.61 -70.59 -44.59
CA LEU A 619 31.70 -70.00 -43.60
C LEU A 619 32.15 -68.59 -43.16
N SER A 620 33.46 -68.37 -43.02
CA SER A 620 34.03 -67.05 -42.72
C SER A 620 33.79 -66.03 -43.85
N SER A 621 33.96 -66.42 -45.12
CA SER A 621 33.68 -65.52 -46.25
C SER A 621 32.19 -65.15 -46.35
N ALA A 622 31.27 -66.08 -46.05
CA ALA A 622 29.83 -65.81 -46.02
C ALA A 622 29.42 -64.90 -44.84
N MET A 623 30.09 -65.03 -43.68
CA MET A 623 29.92 -64.12 -42.54
C MET A 623 30.41 -62.70 -42.86
N TRP A 624 31.61 -62.58 -43.44
CA TRP A 624 32.14 -61.28 -43.89
C TRP A 624 31.26 -60.63 -44.96
N PHE A 625 30.75 -61.40 -45.92
CA PHE A 625 29.80 -60.92 -46.91
C PHE A 625 28.51 -60.38 -46.26
N SER A 626 27.92 -61.10 -45.31
CA SER A 626 26.66 -60.70 -44.67
C SER A 626 26.82 -59.44 -43.80
N TRP A 627 27.93 -59.34 -43.06
CA TRP A 627 28.29 -58.14 -42.29
C TRP A 627 28.67 -56.96 -43.19
N GLY A 628 29.39 -57.20 -44.28
CA GLY A 628 29.79 -56.20 -45.24
C GLY A 628 28.59 -55.49 -45.88
N VAL A 629 27.58 -56.27 -46.31
CA VAL A 629 26.34 -55.71 -46.87
C VAL A 629 25.56 -54.88 -45.83
N LEU A 630 25.46 -55.33 -44.57
CA LEU A 630 24.73 -54.57 -43.53
C LEU A 630 25.44 -53.24 -43.19
N LEU A 631 26.78 -53.26 -43.12
CA LEU A 631 27.59 -52.10 -42.77
C LEU A 631 27.89 -51.19 -43.97
N ASN A 632 27.37 -51.49 -45.16
CA ASN A 632 27.74 -50.84 -46.42
C ASN A 632 29.28 -50.81 -46.65
N SER A 633 29.97 -51.85 -46.18
CA SER A 633 31.42 -52.01 -46.30
C SER A 633 31.75 -52.93 -47.48
N GLY A 634 32.67 -52.51 -48.34
CA GLY A 634 33.14 -53.28 -49.50
C GLY A 634 34.10 -54.43 -49.17
N ILE A 635 34.26 -54.78 -47.88
CA ILE A 635 35.15 -55.84 -47.42
C ILE A 635 34.41 -57.19 -47.53
N GLY A 636 34.60 -57.87 -48.65
CA GLY A 636 34.08 -59.21 -48.87
C GLY A 636 34.89 -59.96 -49.91
N GLU A 637 35.76 -60.88 -49.47
CA GLU A 637 36.58 -61.75 -50.33
C GLU A 637 35.80 -62.95 -50.90
N GLY A 638 34.48 -62.84 -51.06
CA GLY A 638 33.67 -63.94 -51.58
C GLY A 638 32.25 -63.53 -51.94
N ALA A 639 31.91 -63.61 -53.23
CA ALA A 639 30.56 -63.35 -53.73
C ALA A 639 29.81 -64.67 -54.01
N PRO A 640 28.51 -64.77 -53.69
CA PRO A 640 27.72 -65.98 -53.94
C PRO A 640 27.69 -66.35 -55.43
N ARG A 641 28.13 -67.58 -55.74
CA ARG A 641 28.17 -68.10 -57.11
C ARG A 641 26.83 -68.72 -57.51
N SER A 642 26.18 -69.47 -56.61
CA SER A 642 24.90 -70.12 -56.90
C SER A 642 23.76 -69.11 -57.11
N PHE A 643 22.88 -69.41 -58.07
CA PHE A 643 21.73 -68.55 -58.40
C PHE A 643 20.80 -68.33 -57.19
N SER A 644 20.57 -69.39 -56.40
CA SER A 644 19.80 -69.33 -55.15
C SER A 644 20.44 -68.40 -54.12
N ALA A 645 21.77 -68.45 -53.94
CA ALA A 645 22.46 -67.57 -53.00
C ALA A 645 22.52 -66.12 -53.50
N ARG A 646 22.56 -65.88 -54.82
CA ARG A 646 22.47 -64.51 -55.39
C ARG A 646 21.12 -63.87 -55.13
N ILE A 647 20.02 -64.60 -55.29
CA ILE A 647 18.68 -64.09 -54.96
C ILE A 647 18.57 -63.80 -53.46
N LEU A 648 19.04 -64.71 -52.60
CA LEU A 648 19.08 -64.47 -51.16
C LEU A 648 19.94 -63.25 -50.79
N GLY A 649 21.09 -63.08 -51.44
CA GLY A 649 21.97 -61.92 -51.29
C GLY A 649 21.34 -60.61 -51.75
N MET A 650 20.57 -60.61 -52.84
CA MET A 650 19.81 -59.42 -53.30
C MET A 650 18.72 -59.03 -52.29
N VAL A 651 17.97 -59.99 -51.76
CA VAL A 651 16.94 -59.74 -50.74
C VAL A 651 17.57 -59.24 -49.44
N TRP A 652 18.70 -59.82 -49.03
CA TRP A 652 19.47 -59.38 -47.86
C TRP A 652 19.96 -57.93 -48.01
N ALA A 653 20.48 -57.57 -49.20
CA ALA A 653 20.88 -56.18 -49.49
C ALA A 653 19.70 -55.21 -49.43
N GLY A 654 18.53 -55.60 -49.95
CA GLY A 654 17.29 -54.82 -49.81
C GLY A 654 16.88 -54.63 -48.34
N PHE A 655 16.92 -55.70 -47.54
CA PHE A 655 16.63 -55.64 -46.11
C PHE A 655 17.62 -54.73 -45.35
N ALA A 656 18.93 -54.85 -45.63
CA ALA A 656 19.96 -54.00 -45.03
C ALA A 656 19.72 -52.51 -45.33
N MET A 657 19.41 -52.17 -46.59
CA MET A 657 19.06 -50.79 -46.98
C MET A 657 17.83 -50.26 -46.24
N ILE A 658 16.79 -51.10 -46.05
CA ILE A 658 15.59 -50.72 -45.29
C ILE A 658 15.93 -50.45 -43.82
N ILE A 659 16.77 -51.27 -43.20
CA ILE A 659 17.18 -51.07 -41.79
C ILE A 659 17.96 -49.76 -41.63
N VAL A 660 18.94 -49.50 -42.51
CA VAL A 660 19.73 -48.25 -42.47
C VAL A 660 18.82 -47.03 -42.72
N ALA A 661 17.93 -47.09 -43.71
CA ALA A 661 16.98 -46.01 -43.99
C ALA A 661 16.00 -45.77 -42.83
N SER A 662 15.56 -46.84 -42.15
CA SER A 662 14.68 -46.73 -40.99
C SER A 662 15.40 -46.11 -39.78
N TYR A 663 16.67 -46.45 -39.58
CA TYR A 663 17.50 -45.84 -38.54
C TYR A 663 17.68 -44.34 -38.78
N THR A 664 18.04 -43.93 -40.00
CA THR A 664 18.24 -42.51 -40.33
C THR A 664 16.94 -41.72 -40.28
N ALA A 665 15.82 -42.31 -40.69
CA ALA A 665 14.50 -41.70 -40.59
C ALA A 665 14.06 -41.51 -39.12
N ASN A 666 14.25 -42.51 -38.26
CA ASN A 666 13.84 -42.41 -36.86
C ASN A 666 14.76 -41.47 -36.06
N LEU A 667 16.06 -41.44 -36.36
CA LEU A 667 16.99 -40.47 -35.78
C LEU A 667 16.56 -39.03 -36.15
N ALA A 668 16.21 -38.78 -37.41
CA ALA A 668 15.72 -37.47 -37.85
C ALA A 668 14.40 -37.09 -37.15
N ALA A 669 13.47 -38.03 -37.00
CA ALA A 669 12.21 -37.80 -36.29
C ALA A 669 12.44 -37.47 -34.80
N PHE A 670 13.36 -38.17 -34.14
CA PHE A 670 13.70 -37.96 -32.74
C PHE A 670 14.25 -36.54 -32.48
N LEU A 671 15.18 -36.07 -33.32
CA LEU A 671 15.75 -34.72 -33.20
C LEU A 671 14.72 -33.59 -33.39
N VAL A 672 13.62 -33.87 -34.10
CA VAL A 672 12.52 -32.91 -34.28
C VAL A 672 11.57 -32.90 -33.07
N LEU A 673 11.37 -34.06 -32.43
CA LEU A 673 10.42 -34.25 -31.34
C LEU A 673 11.00 -33.93 -29.95
N ASP A 674 12.32 -33.99 -29.77
CA ASP A 674 13.00 -33.64 -28.51
C ASP A 674 13.08 -32.12 -28.29
N ARG A 675 11.94 -31.44 -28.45
CA ARG A 675 11.80 -30.05 -28.01
C ARG A 675 11.64 -30.04 -26.49
N PRO A 676 12.43 -29.24 -25.77
CA PRO A 676 12.21 -29.07 -24.33
C PRO A 676 10.78 -28.58 -24.09
N GLU A 677 10.21 -28.92 -22.93
CA GLU A 677 8.88 -28.45 -22.55
C GLU A 677 8.74 -26.94 -22.78
N GLU A 678 7.61 -26.54 -23.36
CA GLU A 678 7.36 -25.12 -23.61
C GLU A 678 7.41 -24.35 -22.29
N ARG A 679 8.11 -23.20 -22.34
CA ARG A 679 8.17 -22.28 -21.20
C ARG A 679 6.76 -21.82 -20.84
N ILE A 680 6.59 -21.41 -19.59
CA ILE A 680 5.33 -20.83 -19.11
C ILE A 680 4.89 -19.71 -20.06
N THR A 681 3.70 -19.85 -20.62
CA THR A 681 3.17 -18.93 -21.64
C THR A 681 2.78 -17.57 -21.04
N GLY A 682 2.42 -17.55 -19.76
CA GLY A 682 2.09 -16.34 -19.00
C GLY A 682 1.19 -16.65 -17.81
N ILE A 683 0.45 -15.64 -17.33
CA ILE A 683 -0.39 -15.77 -16.12
C ILE A 683 -1.56 -16.76 -16.27
N ASN A 684 -2.00 -17.01 -17.50
CA ASN A 684 -3.12 -17.92 -17.81
C ASN A 684 -2.66 -19.38 -18.03
N ASP A 685 -1.38 -19.67 -17.82
CA ASP A 685 -0.84 -21.01 -18.00
C ASP A 685 -1.54 -22.01 -17.04
N PRO A 686 -1.96 -23.19 -17.53
CA PRO A 686 -2.60 -24.21 -16.69
C PRO A 686 -1.76 -24.62 -15.47
N ARG A 687 -0.41 -24.61 -15.59
CA ARG A 687 0.52 -24.96 -14.49
C ARG A 687 0.45 -23.96 -13.34
N LEU A 688 0.14 -22.70 -13.64
CA LEU A 688 -0.08 -21.65 -12.64
C LEU A 688 -1.52 -21.63 -12.15
N ARG A 689 -2.50 -21.82 -13.04
CA ARG A 689 -3.92 -21.70 -12.68
C ARG A 689 -4.40 -22.85 -11.80
N ASN A 690 -3.87 -24.04 -12.03
CA ASN A 690 -4.12 -25.24 -11.23
C ASN A 690 -2.87 -25.59 -10.43
N PRO A 691 -2.66 -24.97 -9.26
CA PRO A 691 -1.46 -25.18 -8.47
C PRO A 691 -1.28 -26.65 -8.10
N SER A 692 -0.05 -27.14 -8.23
CA SER A 692 0.35 -28.46 -7.77
C SER A 692 1.58 -28.35 -6.88
N ASP A 693 1.76 -29.27 -5.94
CA ASP A 693 2.94 -29.26 -5.06
C ASP A 693 4.24 -29.58 -5.82
N LYS A 694 4.14 -30.12 -7.04
CA LYS A 694 5.28 -30.36 -7.93
C LYS A 694 5.82 -29.05 -8.54
N PHE A 695 4.96 -28.05 -8.72
CA PHE A 695 5.32 -26.79 -9.36
C PHE A 695 5.12 -25.63 -8.40
N ILE A 696 6.19 -25.29 -7.66
CA ILE A 696 6.18 -24.25 -6.64
C ILE A 696 6.48 -22.90 -7.27
N TYR A 697 5.59 -21.93 -7.05
CA TYR A 697 5.77 -20.54 -7.43
C TYR A 697 5.37 -19.61 -6.28
N ALA A 698 6.02 -18.46 -6.21
CA ALA A 698 5.91 -17.56 -5.06
C ALA A 698 6.16 -16.10 -5.45
N THR A 699 5.88 -15.20 -4.52
CA THR A 699 6.23 -13.79 -4.59
C THR A 699 6.80 -13.31 -3.24
N VAL A 700 7.08 -12.02 -3.10
CA VAL A 700 7.54 -11.43 -1.83
C VAL A 700 6.35 -11.05 -0.97
N LYS A 701 6.42 -11.36 0.33
CA LYS A 701 5.39 -11.01 1.32
C LYS A 701 5.23 -9.49 1.43
N GLN A 702 4.00 -9.04 1.73
CA GLN A 702 3.72 -7.63 2.02
C GLN A 702 4.22 -6.68 0.91
N SER A 703 4.09 -7.15 -0.33
CA SER A 703 4.46 -6.42 -1.53
C SER A 703 3.23 -5.89 -2.26
N SER A 704 3.45 -5.04 -3.27
CA SER A 704 2.41 -4.64 -4.22
C SER A 704 1.81 -5.85 -4.96
N VAL A 705 2.62 -6.88 -5.22
CA VAL A 705 2.22 -8.13 -5.88
C VAL A 705 1.31 -8.96 -4.97
N ASP A 706 1.67 -9.10 -3.69
CA ASP A 706 0.85 -9.77 -2.68
C ASP A 706 -0.53 -9.12 -2.54
N ILE A 707 -0.59 -7.77 -2.46
CA ILE A 707 -1.85 -7.00 -2.45
C ILE A 707 -2.67 -7.29 -3.71
N TYR A 708 -2.03 -7.32 -4.88
CA TYR A 708 -2.71 -7.57 -6.15
C TYR A 708 -3.40 -8.93 -6.15
N PHE A 709 -2.70 -10.01 -5.80
CA PHE A 709 -3.28 -11.36 -5.78
C PHE A 709 -4.32 -11.55 -4.68
N ARG A 710 -4.14 -10.90 -3.53
CA ARG A 710 -5.16 -10.89 -2.46
C ARG A 710 -6.46 -10.21 -2.89
N ARG A 711 -6.38 -9.18 -3.73
CA ARG A 711 -7.55 -8.41 -4.21
C ARG A 711 -8.32 -9.14 -5.31
N GLN A 712 -7.63 -9.86 -6.18
CA GLN A 712 -8.25 -10.49 -7.35
C GLN A 712 -8.94 -11.80 -6.99
N VAL A 713 -10.27 -11.80 -7.00
CA VAL A 713 -11.09 -12.98 -6.65
C VAL A 713 -10.82 -14.16 -7.59
N GLU A 714 -10.62 -13.89 -8.88
CA GLU A 714 -10.34 -14.90 -9.91
C GLU A 714 -9.05 -15.68 -9.66
N LEU A 715 -8.05 -15.04 -9.05
CA LEU A 715 -6.71 -15.58 -8.79
C LEU A 715 -6.56 -16.12 -7.36
N SER A 716 -7.66 -16.25 -6.61
CA SER A 716 -7.63 -16.64 -5.20
C SER A 716 -7.03 -18.04 -4.94
N THR A 717 -7.17 -18.97 -5.89
CA THR A 717 -6.52 -20.29 -5.82
C THR A 717 -5.01 -20.17 -5.88
N MET A 718 -4.50 -19.34 -6.78
CA MET A 718 -3.07 -19.05 -6.89
C MET A 718 -2.55 -18.37 -5.63
N TYR A 719 -3.31 -17.39 -5.11
CA TYR A 719 -2.94 -16.67 -3.89
C TYR A 719 -2.71 -17.61 -2.70
N ARG A 720 -3.63 -18.56 -2.46
CA ARG A 720 -3.51 -19.54 -1.36
C ARG A 720 -2.30 -20.47 -1.49
N HIS A 721 -1.86 -20.74 -2.72
CA HIS A 721 -0.67 -21.56 -2.97
C HIS A 721 0.61 -20.76 -2.72
N MET A 722 0.66 -19.52 -3.21
CA MET A 722 1.80 -18.61 -3.01
C MET A 722 1.96 -18.21 -1.54
N GLU A 723 0.87 -17.97 -0.80
CA GLU A 723 0.89 -17.55 0.60
C GLU A 723 1.73 -18.49 1.49
N LYS A 724 1.78 -19.77 1.15
CA LYS A 724 2.57 -20.79 1.86
C LYS A 724 4.08 -20.73 1.56
N HIS A 725 4.47 -20.18 0.41
CA HIS A 725 5.82 -20.24 -0.15
C HIS A 725 6.45 -18.86 -0.37
N ASN A 726 5.78 -17.78 0.02
CA ASN A 726 6.28 -16.42 -0.17
C ASN A 726 7.57 -16.15 0.62
N TYR A 727 8.46 -15.36 0.04
CA TYR A 727 9.76 -14.96 0.59
C TYR A 727 9.70 -13.55 1.22
N GLU A 728 10.66 -13.20 2.07
CA GLU A 728 10.72 -11.86 2.69
C GLU A 728 11.39 -10.82 1.77
N SER A 729 12.34 -11.25 0.93
CA SER A 729 13.09 -10.39 0.02
C SER A 729 13.13 -10.95 -1.41
N ALA A 730 13.22 -10.05 -2.40
CA ALA A 730 13.41 -10.43 -3.80
C ALA A 730 14.74 -11.17 -4.01
N ALA A 731 15.81 -10.79 -3.32
CA ALA A 731 17.13 -11.41 -3.46
C ALA A 731 17.11 -12.89 -3.07
N GLU A 732 16.42 -13.22 -1.98
CA GLU A 732 16.24 -14.61 -1.51
C GLU A 732 15.45 -15.44 -2.53
N ALA A 733 14.37 -14.87 -3.08
CA ALA A 733 13.53 -15.54 -4.06
C ALA A 733 14.29 -15.81 -5.37
N ILE A 734 15.06 -14.84 -5.88
CA ILE A 734 15.89 -15.00 -7.08
C ILE A 734 16.93 -16.10 -6.86
N GLN A 735 17.57 -16.14 -5.69
CA GLN A 735 18.53 -17.20 -5.37
C GLN A 735 17.84 -18.57 -5.27
N ALA A 736 16.63 -18.64 -4.72
CA ALA A 736 15.86 -19.88 -4.67
C ALA A 736 15.48 -20.42 -6.06
N VAL A 737 15.23 -19.53 -7.04
CA VAL A 737 15.04 -19.93 -8.45
C VAL A 737 16.33 -20.49 -9.04
N ARG A 738 17.48 -19.85 -8.80
CA ARG A 738 18.78 -20.37 -9.24
C ARG A 738 19.10 -21.74 -8.63
N ASP A 739 18.75 -21.95 -7.37
CA ASP A 739 18.94 -23.21 -6.64
C ASP A 739 17.96 -24.33 -7.04
N ASN A 740 17.02 -24.11 -7.97
CA ASN A 740 15.91 -25.01 -8.30
C ASN A 740 14.97 -25.33 -7.12
N LYS A 741 14.96 -24.51 -6.05
CA LYS A 741 14.00 -24.66 -4.94
C LYS A 741 12.65 -24.06 -5.29
N LEU A 742 12.66 -22.99 -6.09
CA LEU A 742 11.49 -22.29 -6.61
C LEU A 742 11.47 -22.44 -8.13
N HIS A 743 10.35 -22.86 -8.71
CA HIS A 743 10.26 -23.08 -10.16
C HIS A 743 9.95 -21.79 -10.91
N ALA A 744 9.13 -20.93 -10.33
CA ALA A 744 8.77 -19.63 -10.90
C ALA A 744 8.63 -18.55 -9.83
N PHE A 745 9.15 -17.37 -10.13
CA PHE A 745 9.06 -16.19 -9.25
C PHE A 745 8.31 -15.07 -9.96
N ILE A 746 7.27 -14.53 -9.30
CA ILE A 746 6.44 -13.45 -9.86
C ILE A 746 6.83 -12.13 -9.20
N TRP A 747 7.30 -11.17 -10.01
CA TRP A 747 7.75 -9.87 -9.54
C TRP A 747 7.69 -8.78 -10.62
N ASP A 748 8.06 -7.55 -10.23
CA ASP A 748 8.13 -6.39 -11.12
C ASP A 748 9.17 -6.61 -12.24
N SER A 749 8.79 -6.33 -13.48
CA SER A 749 9.60 -6.66 -14.67
C SER A 749 10.92 -5.92 -14.71
N ALA A 750 10.96 -4.67 -14.25
CA ALA A 750 12.19 -3.88 -14.27
C ALA A 750 13.32 -4.51 -13.42
N VAL A 751 12.97 -5.23 -12.35
CA VAL A 751 13.94 -5.95 -11.52
C VAL A 751 14.31 -7.28 -12.17
N LEU A 752 13.32 -8.03 -12.66
CA LEU A 752 13.54 -9.37 -13.23
C LEU A 752 14.28 -9.34 -14.57
N GLU A 753 14.01 -8.34 -15.42
CA GLU A 753 14.73 -8.13 -16.67
C GLU A 753 16.21 -7.81 -16.41
N PHE A 754 16.50 -6.98 -15.41
CA PHE A 754 17.86 -6.69 -14.98
C PHE A 754 18.59 -7.98 -14.52
N GLU A 755 17.97 -8.75 -13.63
CA GLU A 755 18.56 -9.99 -13.12
C GLU A 755 18.78 -11.07 -14.20
N ALA A 756 17.83 -11.20 -15.13
CA ALA A 756 17.97 -12.10 -16.28
C ALA A 756 19.12 -11.66 -17.20
N SER A 757 19.32 -10.35 -17.36
CA SER A 757 20.37 -9.76 -18.19
C SER A 757 21.77 -9.92 -17.60
N GLN A 758 21.90 -9.97 -16.27
CA GLN A 758 23.19 -9.96 -15.59
C GLN A 758 23.93 -11.31 -15.68
N LYS A 759 23.23 -12.44 -15.46
CA LYS A 759 23.86 -13.77 -15.36
C LYS A 759 23.44 -14.76 -16.45
N CYS A 760 22.46 -14.40 -17.29
CA CYS A 760 21.94 -15.18 -18.43
C CYS A 760 21.51 -16.64 -18.12
N ASP A 761 21.43 -17.03 -16.86
CA ASP A 761 20.98 -18.34 -16.35
C ASP A 761 19.47 -18.35 -16.06
N LEU A 762 18.88 -17.17 -15.91
CA LEU A 762 17.46 -16.94 -15.70
C LEU A 762 16.86 -16.25 -16.93
N VAL A 763 15.57 -16.49 -17.16
CA VAL A 763 14.82 -15.86 -18.25
C VAL A 763 13.45 -15.40 -17.73
N THR A 764 13.01 -14.24 -18.18
CA THR A 764 11.63 -13.78 -17.99
C THR A 764 10.72 -14.43 -19.02
N THR A 765 9.47 -14.72 -18.63
CA THR A 765 8.50 -15.45 -19.45
C THR A 765 7.11 -14.81 -19.39
N GLY A 766 6.37 -14.96 -20.49
CA GLY A 766 5.04 -14.42 -20.67
C GLY A 766 4.96 -12.92 -20.94
N GLU A 767 3.76 -12.46 -21.29
CA GLU A 767 3.47 -11.03 -21.45
C GLU A 767 3.39 -10.32 -20.10
N LEU A 768 3.76 -9.03 -20.11
CA LEU A 768 3.60 -8.15 -18.95
C LEU A 768 2.11 -8.02 -18.59
N PHE A 769 1.75 -8.57 -17.44
CA PHE A 769 0.41 -8.41 -16.85
C PHE A 769 0.46 -7.40 -15.71
N PHE A 770 -0.70 -6.87 -15.30
CA PHE A 770 -0.77 -5.81 -14.27
C PHE A 770 0.18 -4.64 -14.56
N ARG A 771 0.01 -3.99 -15.73
CA ARG A 771 0.79 -2.81 -16.11
C ARG A 771 0.60 -1.69 -15.10
N SER A 772 1.69 -1.19 -14.57
CA SER A 772 1.74 -0.12 -13.58
C SER A 772 2.96 0.77 -13.84
N GLY A 773 3.28 1.66 -12.90
CA GLY A 773 4.47 2.48 -12.99
C GLY A 773 5.02 2.80 -11.62
N PHE A 774 6.31 3.09 -11.57
CA PHE A 774 6.95 3.63 -10.39
C PHE A 774 6.79 5.15 -10.37
N GLY A 775 6.45 5.69 -9.20
CA GLY A 775 6.27 7.11 -8.97
C GLY A 775 6.90 7.55 -7.66
N ILE A 776 7.25 8.82 -7.58
CA ILE A 776 7.71 9.45 -6.34
C ILE A 776 6.49 9.69 -5.46
N GLY A 777 6.56 9.23 -4.21
CA GLY A 777 5.50 9.39 -3.22
C GLY A 777 5.72 10.63 -2.38
N MET A 778 4.68 11.44 -2.17
CA MET A 778 4.70 12.61 -1.28
C MET A 778 3.44 12.59 -0.40
N ARG A 779 3.50 13.27 0.75
CA ARG A 779 2.29 13.51 1.54
C ARG A 779 1.24 14.24 0.69
N LYS A 780 -0.04 13.96 0.96
CA LYS A 780 -1.14 14.65 0.28
C LYS A 780 -1.00 16.16 0.44
N ASP A 781 -1.35 16.87 -0.62
CA ASP A 781 -1.27 18.34 -0.70
C ASP A 781 0.15 18.91 -0.58
N SER A 782 1.21 18.10 -0.71
CA SER A 782 2.58 18.62 -0.73
C SER A 782 2.78 19.65 -1.84
N PRO A 783 3.38 20.82 -1.55
CA PRO A 783 3.61 21.89 -2.53
C PRO A 783 4.61 21.47 -3.62
N TRP A 784 5.45 20.48 -3.35
CA TRP A 784 6.48 20.00 -4.28
C TRP A 784 5.91 19.17 -5.45
N LYS A 785 4.71 18.62 -5.31
CA LYS A 785 4.18 17.61 -6.25
C LYS A 785 4.12 18.07 -7.70
N GLN A 786 3.66 19.30 -7.94
CA GLN A 786 3.54 19.83 -9.29
C GLN A 786 4.92 20.01 -9.94
N ASN A 787 5.86 20.61 -9.20
CA ASN A 787 7.22 20.85 -9.67
C ASN A 787 7.96 19.53 -9.93
N VAL A 788 7.84 18.55 -9.04
CA VAL A 788 8.41 17.19 -9.24
C VAL A 788 7.82 16.53 -10.47
N SER A 789 6.50 16.60 -10.65
CA SER A 789 5.84 15.98 -11.82
C SER A 789 6.28 16.62 -13.14
N LEU A 790 6.41 17.94 -13.19
CA LEU A 790 6.91 18.66 -14.37
C LEU A 790 8.38 18.33 -14.65
N ALA A 791 9.21 18.24 -13.61
CA ALA A 791 10.62 17.86 -13.75
C ALA A 791 10.80 16.43 -14.27
N ILE A 792 9.95 15.48 -13.84
CA ILE A 792 9.95 14.10 -14.37
C ILE A 792 9.54 14.10 -15.84
N LEU A 793 8.49 14.84 -16.22
CA LEU A 793 8.05 14.93 -17.62
C LEU A 793 9.15 15.53 -18.51
N SER A 794 9.77 16.63 -18.07
CA SER A 794 10.91 17.23 -18.78
C SER A 794 12.10 16.25 -18.90
N SER A 795 12.32 15.40 -17.89
CA SER A 795 13.36 14.35 -17.91
C SER A 795 13.03 13.17 -18.84
N HIS A 796 11.76 12.96 -19.18
CA HIS A 796 11.36 12.05 -20.25
C HIS A 796 11.57 12.69 -21.63
N GLU A 797 11.17 13.95 -21.80
CA GLU A 797 11.25 14.67 -23.07
C GLU A 797 12.70 14.89 -23.53
N ASN A 798 13.62 15.16 -22.60
CA ASN A 798 15.04 15.39 -22.92
C ASN A 798 15.87 14.10 -23.04
N GLY A 799 15.26 12.92 -22.88
CA GLY A 799 15.96 11.63 -22.97
C GLY A 799 16.74 11.19 -21.72
N PHE A 800 16.81 12.00 -20.67
CA PHE A 800 17.59 11.66 -19.45
C PHE A 800 17.12 10.36 -18.79
N MET A 801 15.80 10.11 -18.79
CA MET A 801 15.26 8.86 -18.23
C MET A 801 15.68 7.61 -19.02
N GLU A 802 15.85 7.74 -20.34
CA GLU A 802 16.32 6.66 -21.21
C GLU A 802 17.80 6.37 -20.97
N ASP A 803 18.61 7.41 -20.77
CA ASP A 803 20.03 7.28 -20.44
C ASP A 803 20.25 6.56 -19.10
N LEU A 804 19.45 6.89 -18.08
CA LEU A 804 19.47 6.18 -16.80
C LEU A 804 19.07 4.71 -16.96
N ASP A 805 18.07 4.41 -17.79
CA ASP A 805 17.61 3.04 -18.02
C ASP A 805 18.68 2.19 -18.72
N LYS A 806 19.36 2.75 -19.72
CA LYS A 806 20.50 2.10 -20.39
C LYS A 806 21.67 1.87 -19.45
N THR A 807 21.95 2.85 -18.58
CA THR A 807 23.10 2.79 -17.67
C THR A 807 22.89 1.75 -16.56
N TRP A 808 21.70 1.72 -15.95
CA TRP A 808 21.45 0.93 -14.73
C TRP A 808 20.67 -0.37 -14.96
N VAL A 809 19.75 -0.42 -15.93
CA VAL A 809 18.81 -1.55 -16.08
C VAL A 809 19.20 -2.44 -17.27
N ARG A 810 19.49 -1.85 -18.43
CA ARG A 810 19.89 -2.59 -19.65
C ARG A 810 21.41 -2.57 -19.85
N TYR A 811 22.13 -2.98 -18.83
CA TYR A 811 23.59 -2.93 -18.82
C TYR A 811 24.24 -4.01 -19.70
N GLN A 812 23.61 -5.18 -19.84
CA GLN A 812 24.20 -6.33 -20.53
C GLN A 812 23.14 -7.07 -21.35
N GLU A 813 23.35 -7.20 -22.66
CA GLU A 813 22.44 -7.97 -23.51
C GLU A 813 22.91 -9.44 -23.55
N CYS A 814 22.11 -10.34 -22.97
CA CYS A 814 22.30 -11.77 -23.18
C CYS A 814 21.94 -12.11 -24.62
N ASP A 815 22.89 -12.68 -25.37
CA ASP A 815 22.68 -13.06 -26.76
C ASP A 815 21.55 -14.10 -26.86
N SER A 816 20.38 -13.64 -27.32
CA SER A 816 19.18 -14.45 -27.48
C SER A 816 19.27 -15.24 -28.78
N ARG A 817 20.36 -16.00 -28.96
CA ARG A 817 20.42 -17.03 -30.00
C ARG A 817 19.32 -18.02 -29.68
N SER A 818 18.16 -17.81 -30.33
CA SER A 818 17.03 -18.71 -30.39
C SER A 818 17.60 -20.10 -30.53
N ASN A 819 17.35 -20.95 -29.54
CA ASN A 819 17.85 -22.31 -29.45
C ASN A 819 17.83 -22.92 -30.85
N ALA A 820 19.00 -22.96 -31.52
CA ALA A 820 19.11 -23.71 -32.75
C ALA A 820 18.65 -25.13 -32.42
N PRO A 821 17.91 -25.81 -33.31
CA PRO A 821 17.50 -27.19 -33.07
C PRO A 821 18.73 -27.95 -32.58
N ALA A 822 18.60 -28.70 -31.48
CA ALA A 822 19.71 -29.29 -30.74
C ALA A 822 20.71 -29.90 -31.73
N THR A 823 21.80 -29.19 -32.00
CA THR A 823 22.83 -29.70 -32.89
C THR A 823 23.45 -30.88 -32.16
N LEU A 824 23.68 -31.99 -32.87
CA LEU A 824 24.38 -33.13 -32.30
C LEU A 824 25.75 -32.63 -31.82
N THR A 825 25.90 -32.49 -30.51
CA THR A 825 27.16 -32.04 -29.91
C THR A 825 28.14 -33.21 -29.87
N PHE A 826 29.41 -32.90 -29.64
CA PHE A 826 30.44 -33.91 -29.40
C PHE A 826 30.04 -34.87 -28.26
N GLU A 827 29.34 -34.37 -27.24
CA GLU A 827 28.88 -35.19 -26.10
C GLU A 827 27.82 -36.22 -26.52
N ASN A 828 26.89 -35.85 -27.41
CA ASN A 828 25.84 -36.76 -27.90
C ASN A 828 26.43 -37.93 -28.73
N MET A 829 27.55 -37.69 -29.41
CA MET A 829 28.24 -38.70 -30.24
C MET A 829 29.41 -39.40 -29.54
N ALA A 830 29.75 -39.00 -28.31
CA ALA A 830 30.88 -39.54 -27.55
C ALA A 830 30.79 -41.08 -27.36
N GLY A 831 29.58 -41.61 -27.20
CA GLY A 831 29.34 -43.06 -27.08
C GLY A 831 29.84 -43.86 -28.29
N VAL A 832 29.73 -43.29 -29.51
CA VAL A 832 30.21 -43.94 -30.74
C VAL A 832 31.74 -44.02 -30.76
N PHE A 833 32.43 -42.94 -30.38
CA PHE A 833 33.89 -42.92 -30.30
C PHE A 833 34.44 -43.87 -29.24
N MET A 834 33.77 -43.96 -28.08
CA MET A 834 34.12 -44.91 -27.02
C MET A 834 33.99 -46.36 -27.49
N LEU A 835 32.97 -46.68 -28.31
CA LEU A 835 32.81 -48.01 -28.90
C LEU A 835 33.97 -48.34 -29.86
N VAL A 836 34.38 -47.39 -30.70
CA VAL A 836 35.55 -47.56 -31.59
C VAL A 836 36.83 -47.79 -30.78
N ALA A 837 37.07 -47.02 -29.73
CA ALA A 837 38.22 -47.20 -28.85
C ALA A 837 38.23 -48.59 -28.19
N GLY A 838 37.07 -49.05 -27.72
CA GLY A 838 36.89 -50.41 -27.21
C GLY A 838 37.16 -51.48 -28.27
N GLY A 839 36.72 -51.26 -29.51
CA GLY A 839 37.00 -52.14 -30.65
C GLY A 839 38.49 -52.25 -30.98
N ILE A 840 39.23 -51.14 -30.93
CA ILE A 840 40.69 -51.14 -31.13
C ILE A 840 41.38 -51.94 -30.01
N ALA A 841 40.99 -51.73 -28.76
CA ALA A 841 41.54 -52.47 -27.62
C ALA A 841 41.27 -54.00 -27.74
N ALA A 842 40.05 -54.37 -28.14
CA ALA A 842 39.69 -55.76 -28.42
C ALA A 842 40.49 -56.33 -29.60
N GLY A 843 40.74 -55.55 -30.65
CA GLY A 843 41.59 -55.94 -31.78
C GLY A 843 43.03 -56.22 -31.37
N ILE A 844 43.62 -55.35 -30.51
CA ILE A 844 44.95 -55.57 -29.93
C ILE A 844 44.97 -56.87 -29.10
N PHE A 845 43.91 -57.16 -28.36
CA PHE A 845 43.82 -58.42 -27.61
C PHE A 845 43.67 -59.64 -28.53
N LEU A 846 42.86 -59.56 -29.58
CA LEU A 846 42.64 -60.64 -30.55
C LEU A 846 43.91 -60.97 -31.34
N ILE A 847 44.73 -59.99 -31.74
CA ILE A 847 45.98 -60.27 -32.45
C ILE A 847 46.96 -61.07 -31.58
N PHE A 848 47.01 -60.84 -30.26
CA PHE A 848 47.80 -61.69 -29.36
C PHE A 848 47.28 -63.13 -29.32
N ILE A 849 45.95 -63.31 -29.29
CA ILE A 849 45.32 -64.63 -29.35
C ILE A 849 45.63 -65.33 -30.68
N GLU A 850 45.52 -64.63 -31.81
CA GLU A 850 45.80 -65.19 -33.14
C GLU A 850 47.26 -65.62 -33.28
N ILE A 851 48.21 -64.80 -32.80
CA ILE A 851 49.63 -65.14 -32.79
C ILE A 851 49.87 -66.39 -31.93
N ALA A 852 49.27 -66.47 -30.74
CA ALA A 852 49.38 -67.62 -29.86
C ALA A 852 48.77 -68.89 -30.49
N TYR A 853 47.58 -68.78 -31.08
CA TYR A 853 46.89 -69.87 -31.75
C TYR A 853 47.67 -70.38 -32.96
N LYS A 854 48.16 -69.48 -33.83
CA LYS A 854 48.96 -69.82 -35.01
C LYS A 854 50.27 -70.48 -34.59
N ARG A 855 50.97 -69.93 -33.59
CA ARG A 855 52.20 -70.51 -33.04
C ARG A 855 51.99 -71.91 -32.47
N HIS A 856 50.88 -72.14 -31.77
CA HIS A 856 50.53 -73.46 -31.24
C HIS A 856 50.16 -74.46 -32.35
N LYS A 857 49.39 -74.03 -33.37
CA LYS A 857 49.04 -74.85 -34.53
C LYS A 857 50.28 -75.24 -35.35
N ASP A 858 51.20 -74.29 -35.56
CA ASP A 858 52.46 -74.53 -36.27
C ASP A 858 53.40 -75.44 -35.48
N ALA A 859 53.46 -75.31 -34.14
CA ALA A 859 54.18 -76.24 -33.27
C ALA A 859 53.60 -77.67 -33.37
N ARG A 860 52.26 -77.80 -33.37
CA ARG A 860 51.58 -79.10 -33.51
C ARG A 860 51.78 -79.72 -34.90
N ARG A 861 51.78 -78.91 -35.97
CA ARG A 861 52.13 -79.36 -37.34
C ARG A 861 53.58 -79.84 -37.42
N LYS A 862 54.52 -79.11 -36.83
CA LYS A 862 55.94 -79.52 -36.78
C LYS A 862 56.12 -80.84 -36.01
N GLN A 863 55.42 -81.03 -34.88
CA GLN A 863 55.41 -82.32 -34.16
C GLN A 863 54.82 -83.45 -35.00
N MET A 864 53.72 -83.20 -35.71
CA MET A 864 53.07 -84.21 -36.56
C MET A 864 53.93 -84.58 -37.79
N GLN A 865 54.67 -83.62 -38.36
CA GLN A 865 55.64 -83.86 -39.43
C GLN A 865 56.85 -84.67 -38.95
N LEU A 866 57.38 -84.38 -37.75
CA LEU A 866 58.44 -85.18 -37.12
C LEU A 866 57.99 -86.61 -36.83
N ALA A 867 56.75 -86.80 -36.36
CA ALA A 867 56.16 -88.13 -36.16
C ALA A 867 56.00 -88.90 -37.48
N PHE A 868 55.56 -88.23 -38.55
CA PHE A 868 55.42 -88.85 -39.89
C PHE A 868 56.80 -89.21 -40.49
N ALA A 869 57.81 -88.37 -40.28
CA ALA A 869 59.19 -88.66 -40.68
C ALA A 869 59.77 -89.86 -39.92
N ALA A 870 59.54 -89.96 -38.61
CA ALA A 870 59.95 -91.11 -37.80
C ALA A 870 59.25 -92.42 -38.22
N VAL A 871 57.94 -92.37 -38.54
CA VAL A 871 57.18 -93.52 -39.06
C VAL A 871 57.71 -93.97 -40.43
N ASN A 872 58.10 -93.04 -41.31
CA ASN A 872 58.67 -93.39 -42.61
C ASN A 872 60.09 -93.99 -42.51
N VAL A 873 60.89 -93.57 -41.52
CA VAL A 873 62.18 -94.20 -41.20
C VAL A 873 61.99 -95.60 -40.62
N TRP A 874 61.01 -95.80 -39.73
CA TRP A 874 60.66 -97.12 -39.20
C TRP A 874 60.16 -98.07 -40.30
N ARG A 875 59.35 -97.57 -41.24
CA ARG A 875 58.88 -98.32 -42.41
C ARG A 875 60.02 -98.75 -43.34
N LYS A 876 61.07 -97.93 -43.52
CA LYS A 876 62.26 -98.29 -44.31
C LYS A 876 63.09 -99.40 -43.67
N ASN A 877 63.21 -99.44 -42.35
CA ASN A 877 64.00 -100.47 -41.65
C ASN A 877 63.34 -101.86 -41.62
N LEU A 878 62.02 -101.96 -41.83
CA LEU A 878 61.29 -103.24 -41.95
C LEU A 878 61.41 -103.89 -43.34
N GLN A 879 61.81 -103.15 -44.37
CA GLN A 879 61.93 -103.66 -45.75
C GLN A 879 63.32 -104.20 -46.11
N SER A 880 64.27 -104.27 -45.15
CA SER A 880 65.64 -104.77 -45.37
C SER A 880 65.99 -106.04 -44.56
N VAL A 881 65.11 -107.04 -44.57
CA VAL A 881 65.42 -108.42 -44.10
C VAL A 881 65.09 -109.41 -45.22
N PRO A 882 66.07 -110.10 -45.86
CA PRO A 882 65.82 -111.11 -46.86
C PRO A 882 65.74 -112.51 -46.22
N SER A 883 64.61 -113.22 -46.36
CA SER A 883 64.48 -114.64 -46.04
C SER A 883 64.24 -115.47 -47.32
N ASN A 884 65.33 -115.92 -47.93
CA ASN A 884 65.35 -117.04 -48.88
C ASN A 884 65.01 -118.34 -48.16
N ILE A 885 63.75 -118.78 -48.20
CA ILE A 885 63.29 -120.17 -48.01
C ILE A 885 61.98 -120.31 -48.78
N LYS A 886 61.70 -121.29 -49.65
CA LYS A 886 62.44 -122.36 -50.34
C LYS A 886 61.42 -122.84 -51.40
N ALA A 887 61.81 -122.99 -52.66
CA ALA A 887 61.20 -123.99 -53.55
C ALA A 887 62.13 -125.22 -53.60
N CYS A 888 61.53 -126.38 -53.81
CA CYS A 888 62.03 -127.77 -53.75
C CYS A 888 62.02 -128.41 -52.34
N TRP A 889 61.34 -129.53 -52.05
CA TRP A 889 60.54 -130.51 -52.82
C TRP A 889 60.97 -130.78 -54.27
N SER A 890 62.14 -131.41 -54.40
CA SER A 890 62.37 -132.61 -55.23
C SER A 890 63.86 -133.00 -55.12
N GLU A 891 64.18 -133.67 -54.02
CA GLU A 891 65.28 -134.63 -53.74
C GLU A 891 66.68 -134.41 -54.35
N MET A 892 67.57 -133.77 -53.57
CA MET A 892 68.82 -134.36 -53.03
C MET A 892 69.33 -133.52 -51.85
#